data_AF-A0A196S906-F1
#
_entry.id   AF-A0A196S906-F1
#
_cell.length_a   1.000
_cell.length_b   1.000
_cell.length_c   1.000
_cell.angle_alpha   90.00
_cell.angle_beta   90.00
_cell.angle_gamma   90.00
#
_symmetry.space_group_name_H-M   'P 1'
#
loop_
_entity.id
_entity.type
_entity.pdbx_description
1 polymer ?
#
loop_
_entity_poly.entity_id
_entity_poly.type
_entity_poly.pdbx_seq_one_letter_code
_entity_poly.pdbx_strand_id
1 'polypeptide(L)'
;MHDLDTLSTNHPLIYPKPNNMLIAHDGVVKVGDYCIMTGMESSLYLTTTMRNALWYMAPEVFEGKEELKSDVWCLGISLIEMAEGKNPFEGCNQMQLMKKLMTESPSLSGEGWSAECVDFVGKCVVRSVEERWTVSQLMDHPFVKESVVRIRREGVSPVLAQWVEVKENTIEGNCEEKEENKTQNEWEEKENTTQNECEEKENTTHNEWEEKEENATQNESKEETIPPMEELPENGIVTCKAALDALTEQVSFITVQSCADYRSEVLDFSRFANLEVLKIEKDCFDYPSKLKIEGLKKLKGVEIASGCFHCTNADSEVIIRNCPELTELVIGDHSFPSFKSLRMSGLPSLQRIQMGAECFREVSLEVKTMENLEVLVLDCPKLRTSKTPVGDKKGVCCLRNWEGFVPILLVCLFVGMVALLVVMSNYSNEREKRQTVEDLIECLNDTSISANVDELIITGGHCNENITTIHFGGFKKLKNLTIEENSLMGVNVVKLDGLKELERVVIGENTFTRENGSFVLKGCSSLRELRIGDNAFERFTKLELKKLPMLEEVEIGRNCFGEVDAVNWKGMKKVESVKIGEGSFGAKGGSFSVQQFQNLIELEIGNDAFANFDHFSLSDVPQLSSVSIGNNCFQNVNKVEFIGLEKLESVTIQRGSFLGNENATVSSMHLKPMGVMIVNGLFVVRNCPFLKTMTVDDDSFSHYKVCEIENVQGLESIAIGRNCFSSADLKLKGE
;
A
#
# COMPACT_ATOMS: atom_id res chain seq x y z
N MET A 1 1.47 -16.92 24.62
CA MET A 1 0.42 -17.80 25.20
C MET A 1 -0.62 -17.03 26.00
N HIS A 2 -0.23 -16.27 27.05
CA HIS A 2 -1.19 -15.44 27.80
C HIS A 2 -1.99 -14.52 26.88
N ASP A 3 -1.30 -13.78 26.01
CA ASP A 3 -1.93 -12.90 25.03
C ASP A 3 -2.83 -13.67 24.05
N LEU A 4 -2.39 -14.84 23.56
CA LEU A 4 -3.18 -15.71 22.67
C LEU A 4 -4.49 -16.19 23.34
N ASP A 5 -4.48 -16.52 24.63
CA ASP A 5 -5.66 -16.97 25.39
C ASP A 5 -6.63 -15.79 25.65
N THR A 6 -6.10 -14.61 26.00
CA THR A 6 -6.91 -13.41 26.23
C THR A 6 -7.53 -12.83 24.96
N LEU A 7 -6.84 -12.92 23.83
CA LEU A 7 -7.26 -12.29 22.57
C LEU A 7 -8.07 -13.23 21.67
N SER A 8 -7.85 -14.55 21.75
CA SER A 8 -8.62 -15.56 20.99
C SER A 8 -10.12 -15.57 21.28
N THR A 9 -10.56 -14.95 22.38
CA THR A 9 -11.97 -14.87 22.74
C THR A 9 -12.74 -13.75 22.01
N ASN A 10 -12.09 -12.77 21.37
CA ASN A 10 -12.77 -11.63 20.72
C ASN A 10 -12.03 -10.95 19.52
N HIS A 11 -10.89 -11.46 19.04
CA HIS A 11 -10.04 -10.76 18.05
C HIS A 11 -9.47 -11.67 16.93
N PRO A 12 -9.02 -11.09 15.78
CA PRO A 12 -8.37 -11.84 14.68
C PRO A 12 -7.06 -12.53 15.10
N LEU A 13 -6.61 -13.49 14.29
CA LEU A 13 -5.40 -14.30 14.48
C LEU A 13 -4.14 -13.45 14.64
N ILE A 14 -3.18 -13.94 15.45
CA ILE A 14 -2.11 -13.12 16.04
C ILE A 14 -0.74 -13.39 15.40
N TYR A 15 -0.49 -14.60 14.88
CA TYR A 15 0.80 -15.03 14.29
C TYR A 15 2.04 -14.63 15.11
N PRO A 16 2.26 -15.26 16.28
CA PRO A 16 3.35 -14.93 17.18
C PRO A 16 4.71 -15.38 16.64
N LYS A 17 5.41 -14.51 15.88
CA LYS A 17 6.78 -14.74 15.34
C LYS A 17 7.85 -14.02 16.19
N PRO A 18 9.11 -14.48 16.23
CA PRO A 18 10.14 -13.88 17.08
C PRO A 18 10.34 -12.37 16.86
N ASN A 19 10.37 -11.91 15.61
CA ASN A 19 10.51 -10.48 15.28
C ASN A 19 9.31 -9.62 15.71
N ASN A 20 8.17 -10.26 16.00
CA ASN A 20 6.96 -9.62 16.48
C ASN A 20 6.80 -9.77 18.01
N MET A 21 7.76 -10.39 18.73
CA MET A 21 7.74 -10.48 20.19
C MET A 21 8.67 -9.42 20.80
N LEU A 22 8.10 -8.35 21.33
CA LEU A 22 8.84 -7.27 21.95
C LEU A 22 8.99 -7.52 23.45
N ILE A 23 10.18 -7.26 24.00
CA ILE A 23 10.47 -7.38 25.44
C ILE A 23 10.59 -5.97 26.02
N ALA A 24 9.77 -5.66 27.02
CA ALA A 24 9.83 -4.40 27.75
C ALA A 24 10.92 -4.43 28.85
N HIS A 25 11.32 -3.24 29.33
CA HIS A 25 12.35 -3.05 30.36
C HIS A 25 12.08 -3.83 31.67
N ASP A 26 10.81 -4.05 32.00
CA ASP A 26 10.35 -4.81 33.16
C ASP A 26 10.26 -6.33 32.91
N GLY A 27 10.73 -6.81 31.76
CA GLY A 27 10.71 -8.23 31.39
C GLY A 27 9.36 -8.73 30.89
N VAL A 28 8.42 -7.84 30.57
CA VAL A 28 7.14 -8.20 29.94
C VAL A 28 7.33 -8.45 28.45
N VAL A 29 6.90 -9.62 27.96
CA VAL A 29 6.79 -9.88 26.52
C VAL A 29 5.45 -9.39 26.03
N LYS A 30 5.45 -8.60 24.95
CA LYS A 30 4.25 -8.16 24.24
C LYS A 30 4.35 -8.57 22.78
N VAL A 31 3.29 -9.14 22.24
CA VAL A 31 3.21 -9.36 20.80
C VAL A 31 2.91 -8.01 20.11
N GLY A 32 3.86 -7.54 19.32
CA GLY A 32 3.71 -6.42 18.40
C GLY A 32 3.16 -6.89 17.05
N ASP A 33 2.61 -5.96 16.26
CA ASP A 33 2.01 -6.21 14.95
C ASP A 33 1.00 -7.36 14.90
N TYR A 34 -0.27 -7.02 15.11
CA TYR A 34 -1.40 -7.85 14.68
C TYR A 34 -1.42 -7.83 13.15
N CYS A 35 -0.59 -8.65 12.51
CA CYS A 35 -0.66 -8.87 11.08
C CYS A 35 -2.02 -9.47 10.76
N ILE A 36 -2.97 -8.61 10.36
CA ILE A 36 -4.22 -9.04 9.77
C ILE A 36 -3.85 -9.62 8.40
N MET A 37 -3.63 -10.92 8.33
CA MET A 37 -3.37 -11.66 7.09
C MET A 37 -4.65 -11.88 6.27
N THR A 38 -5.67 -11.02 6.43
CA THR A 38 -6.86 -11.05 5.57
C THR A 38 -6.56 -10.27 4.30
N GLY A 39 -6.36 -10.97 3.18
CA GLY A 39 -6.28 -10.36 1.86
C GLY A 39 -4.87 -10.29 1.27
N MET A 40 -4.16 -11.42 1.22
CA MET A 40 -3.04 -11.56 0.28
C MET A 40 -3.59 -11.77 -1.13
N GLU A 41 -4.01 -10.68 -1.77
CA GLU A 41 -4.21 -10.62 -3.23
C GLU A 41 -3.01 -9.97 -3.90
N SER A 42 -2.53 -10.65 -4.95
CA SER A 42 -1.85 -10.12 -6.12
C SER A 42 -0.77 -9.04 -5.93
N SER A 43 0.49 -9.46 -5.85
CA SER A 43 1.56 -8.76 -6.59
C SER A 43 2.70 -9.74 -6.92
N LEU A 44 3.26 -9.60 -8.11
CA LEU A 44 4.31 -10.45 -8.69
C LEU A 44 5.67 -10.38 -7.96
N TYR A 45 5.73 -9.69 -6.81
CA TYR A 45 6.95 -9.43 -6.05
C TYR A 45 6.70 -9.73 -4.57
N LEU A 46 6.73 -11.01 -4.17
CA LEU A 46 6.93 -11.30 -2.74
C LEU A 46 8.31 -10.79 -2.34
N THR A 47 8.35 -9.76 -1.50
CA THR A 47 9.58 -9.33 -0.83
C THR A 47 10.15 -10.50 -0.02
N THR A 48 11.46 -10.53 0.23
CA THR A 48 12.11 -11.55 1.07
C THR A 48 11.41 -11.70 2.42
N THR A 49 10.93 -10.60 3.00
CA THR A 49 10.14 -10.55 4.23
C THR A 49 8.80 -11.30 4.12
N MET A 50 8.09 -11.18 2.99
CA MET A 50 6.84 -11.93 2.76
C MET A 50 7.09 -13.43 2.55
N ARG A 51 8.21 -13.80 1.91
CA ARG A 51 8.59 -15.21 1.73
C ARG A 51 8.90 -15.88 3.07
N ASN A 52 9.63 -15.17 3.93
CA ASN A 52 9.99 -15.67 5.27
C ASN A 52 8.76 -15.82 6.17
N ALA A 53 7.73 -14.98 5.95
CA ALA A 53 6.48 -15.07 6.70
C ALA A 53 5.72 -16.38 6.46
N LEU A 54 5.85 -17.01 5.28
CA LEU A 54 5.20 -18.27 4.92
C LEU A 54 5.71 -19.47 5.74
N TRP A 55 6.97 -19.45 6.19
CA TRP A 55 7.58 -20.56 6.94
C TRP A 55 6.90 -20.83 8.29
N TYR A 56 6.17 -19.86 8.84
CA TYR A 56 5.48 -19.99 10.11
C TYR A 56 4.02 -20.44 9.98
N MET A 57 3.51 -20.54 8.75
CA MET A 57 2.10 -20.87 8.50
C MET A 57 1.79 -22.34 8.77
N ALA A 58 0.62 -22.60 9.34
CA ALA A 58 0.15 -23.95 9.57
C ALA A 58 -0.34 -24.61 8.26
N PRO A 59 -0.33 -25.95 8.16
CA PRO A 59 -0.73 -26.66 6.94
C PRO A 59 -2.13 -26.28 6.44
N GLU A 60 -3.08 -26.10 7.36
CA GLU A 60 -4.48 -25.74 7.04
C GLU A 60 -4.66 -24.31 6.52
N VAL A 61 -3.69 -23.41 6.79
CA VAL A 61 -3.71 -22.03 6.28
C VAL A 61 -3.57 -22.02 4.76
N PHE A 62 -2.75 -22.93 4.21
CA PHE A 62 -2.62 -23.11 2.76
C PHE A 62 -3.91 -23.66 2.12
N GLU A 63 -4.81 -24.24 2.93
CA GLU A 63 -6.15 -24.64 2.50
C GLU A 63 -7.21 -23.55 2.76
N GLY A 64 -6.82 -22.35 3.19
CA GLY A 64 -7.78 -21.28 3.56
C GLY A 64 -8.68 -21.66 4.73
N LYS A 65 -8.29 -22.63 5.56
CA LYS A 65 -9.00 -23.08 6.77
C LYS A 65 -8.25 -22.60 8.01
N GLU A 66 -8.08 -21.29 8.10
CA GLU A 66 -7.36 -20.66 9.21
C GLU A 66 -8.19 -20.74 10.50
N GLU A 67 -7.59 -21.21 11.59
CA GLU A 67 -8.27 -21.38 12.88
C GLU A 67 -7.41 -20.83 14.03
N LEU A 68 -7.99 -20.67 15.22
CA LEU A 68 -7.25 -20.28 16.43
C LEU A 68 -6.06 -21.21 16.75
N LYS A 69 -6.16 -22.48 16.35
CA LYS A 69 -5.07 -23.45 16.49
C LYS A 69 -3.95 -23.26 15.45
N SER A 70 -4.14 -22.46 14.42
CA SER A 70 -3.09 -22.06 13.48
C SER A 70 -2.04 -21.16 14.17
N ASP A 71 -2.45 -20.31 15.13
CA ASP A 71 -1.52 -19.55 15.99
C ASP A 71 -0.67 -20.46 16.88
N VAL A 72 -1.21 -21.61 17.29
CA VAL A 72 -0.46 -22.60 18.07
C VAL A 72 0.65 -23.24 17.24
N TRP A 73 0.40 -23.51 15.96
CA TRP A 73 1.45 -23.98 15.04
C TRP A 73 2.54 -22.93 14.86
N CYS A 74 2.15 -21.68 14.59
CA CYS A 74 3.09 -20.56 14.44
C CYS A 74 3.97 -20.39 15.69
N LEU A 75 3.38 -20.53 16.88
CA LEU A 75 4.13 -20.55 18.14
C LEU A 75 5.13 -21.72 18.20
N GLY A 76 4.73 -22.91 17.77
CA GLY A 76 5.60 -24.08 17.70
C GLY A 76 6.82 -23.87 16.80
N ILE A 77 6.61 -23.33 15.59
CA ILE A 77 7.71 -23.00 14.66
C ILE A 77 8.64 -21.94 15.26
N SER A 78 8.06 -20.90 15.88
CA SER A 78 8.84 -19.84 16.53
C SER A 78 9.69 -20.36 17.69
N LEU A 79 9.19 -21.34 18.45
CA LEU A 79 9.96 -22.00 19.52
C LEU A 79 11.10 -22.82 18.96
N ILE A 80 10.91 -23.54 17.84
CA ILE A 80 11.99 -24.26 17.16
C ILE A 80 13.07 -23.28 16.71
N GLU A 81 12.68 -22.16 16.11
CA GLU A 81 13.64 -21.15 15.65
C GLU A 81 14.40 -20.47 16.79
N MET A 82 13.72 -20.12 17.88
CA MET A 82 14.38 -19.54 19.06
C MET A 82 15.31 -20.55 19.76
N ALA A 83 14.97 -21.85 19.72
CA ALA A 83 15.78 -22.90 20.30
C ALA A 83 17.01 -23.21 19.43
N GLU A 84 16.80 -23.50 18.14
CA GLU A 84 17.82 -23.98 17.23
C GLU A 84 18.59 -22.84 16.52
N GLY A 85 18.16 -21.58 16.70
CA GLY A 85 18.72 -20.40 16.05
C GLY A 85 18.41 -20.30 14.55
N LYS A 86 17.63 -21.24 14.01
CA LYS A 86 17.30 -21.36 12.59
C LYS A 86 15.88 -21.85 12.39
N ASN A 87 15.17 -21.26 11.43
CA ASN A 87 13.82 -21.73 11.10
C ASN A 87 13.87 -23.11 10.42
N PRO A 88 13.00 -24.08 10.78
CA PRO A 88 13.02 -25.43 10.21
C PRO A 88 12.76 -25.49 8.70
N PHE A 89 12.18 -24.42 8.12
CA PHE A 89 11.86 -24.32 6.71
C PHE A 89 12.65 -23.25 5.95
N GLU A 90 13.68 -22.68 6.57
CA GLU A 90 14.51 -21.66 5.93
C GLU A 90 15.07 -22.15 4.59
N GLY A 91 15.03 -21.28 3.57
CA GLY A 91 15.45 -21.59 2.21
C GLY A 91 14.44 -22.42 1.39
N CYS A 92 13.35 -22.91 2.00
CA CYS A 92 12.28 -23.57 1.25
C CYS A 92 11.47 -22.53 0.47
N ASN A 93 11.32 -22.74 -0.83
CA ASN A 93 10.27 -22.06 -1.58
C ASN A 93 8.88 -22.61 -1.19
N GLN A 94 7.81 -21.92 -1.58
CA GLN A 94 6.44 -22.27 -1.19
C GLN A 94 6.08 -23.73 -1.52
N MET A 95 6.46 -24.23 -2.70
CA MET A 95 6.17 -25.60 -3.12
C MET A 95 6.95 -26.64 -2.29
N GLN A 96 8.21 -26.36 -1.95
CA GLN A 96 9.04 -27.23 -1.10
C GLN A 96 8.53 -27.25 0.35
N LEU A 97 8.12 -26.09 0.88
CA LEU A 97 7.51 -25.96 2.20
C LEU A 97 6.24 -26.82 2.28
N MET A 98 5.32 -26.66 1.33
CA MET A 98 4.09 -27.45 1.27
C MET A 98 4.39 -28.95 1.20
N LYS A 99 5.35 -29.37 0.37
CA LYS A 99 5.74 -30.79 0.29
C LYS A 99 6.23 -31.32 1.64
N LYS A 100 7.09 -30.57 2.35
CA LYS A 100 7.61 -30.96 3.66
C LYS A 100 6.52 -31.06 4.72
N LEU A 101 5.62 -30.07 4.79
CA LEU A 101 4.46 -30.07 5.69
C LEU A 101 3.54 -31.29 5.45
N MET A 102 3.51 -31.80 4.21
CA MET A 102 2.71 -32.97 3.85
C MET A 102 3.40 -34.31 4.16
N THR A 103 4.70 -34.34 4.43
CA THR A 103 5.47 -35.58 4.65
C THR A 103 5.90 -35.77 6.10
N GLU A 104 6.31 -34.71 6.80
CA GLU A 104 6.92 -34.79 8.13
C GLU A 104 6.46 -33.63 9.01
N SER A 105 6.32 -33.86 10.33
CA SER A 105 6.08 -32.79 11.29
C SER A 105 7.43 -32.29 11.82
N PRO A 106 7.65 -30.97 11.91
CA PRO A 106 8.90 -30.44 12.42
C PRO A 106 9.07 -30.81 13.90
N SER A 107 10.30 -31.00 14.35
CA SER A 107 10.62 -31.29 15.75
C SER A 107 11.91 -30.60 16.15
N LEU A 108 12.10 -30.38 17.45
CA LEU A 108 13.42 -30.04 17.98
C LEU A 108 14.39 -31.19 17.72
N SER A 109 15.67 -30.88 17.57
CA SER A 109 16.74 -31.86 17.30
C SER A 109 16.91 -32.90 18.43
N GLY A 110 16.31 -32.66 19.60
CA GLY A 110 16.29 -33.55 20.76
C GLY A 110 17.58 -33.52 21.59
N GLU A 111 18.71 -33.16 20.99
CA GLU A 111 19.99 -32.96 21.69
C GLU A 111 20.03 -31.57 22.33
N GLY A 112 20.14 -31.51 23.66
CA GLY A 112 20.28 -30.25 24.41
C GLY A 112 18.99 -29.64 24.99
N TRP A 113 17.83 -30.21 24.68
CA TRP A 113 16.52 -29.74 25.18
C TRP A 113 15.90 -30.73 26.17
N SER A 114 15.14 -30.24 27.16
CA SER A 114 14.45 -31.13 28.09
C SER A 114 13.35 -31.92 27.39
N ALA A 115 13.04 -33.13 27.87
CA ALA A 115 11.99 -33.96 27.30
C ALA A 115 10.62 -33.26 27.32
N GLU A 116 10.37 -32.44 28.34
CA GLU A 116 9.17 -31.63 28.47
C GLU A 116 9.12 -30.50 27.41
N CYS A 117 10.26 -29.92 27.04
CA CYS A 117 10.32 -28.92 25.97
C CYS A 117 10.01 -29.55 24.61
N VAL A 118 10.64 -30.70 24.33
CA VAL A 118 10.42 -31.45 23.09
C VAL A 118 8.97 -31.90 22.95
N ASP A 119 8.36 -32.44 24.02
CA ASP A 119 6.94 -32.82 24.00
C ASP A 119 6.04 -31.59 23.83
N PHE A 120 6.32 -30.48 24.53
CA PHE A 120 5.55 -29.24 24.38
C PHE A 120 5.52 -28.75 22.93
N VAL A 121 6.69 -28.64 22.29
CA VAL A 121 6.79 -28.23 20.88
C VAL A 121 6.07 -29.24 19.98
N GLY A 122 6.22 -30.54 20.26
CA GLY A 122 5.52 -31.61 19.54
C GLY A 122 3.99 -31.49 19.60
N LYS A 123 3.41 -30.98 20.70
CA LYS A 123 1.96 -30.69 20.79
C LYS A 123 1.54 -29.47 19.99
N CYS A 124 2.44 -28.53 19.73
CA CYS A 124 2.17 -27.32 18.96
C CYS A 124 2.16 -27.58 17.45
N VAL A 125 3.08 -28.42 16.96
CA VAL A 125 3.29 -28.67 15.51
C VAL A 125 2.65 -29.97 15.02
N VAL A 126 1.52 -30.36 15.62
CA VAL A 126 0.70 -31.47 15.13
C VAL A 126 -0.04 -31.03 13.86
N ARG A 127 0.06 -31.86 12.82
CA ARG A 127 -0.55 -31.55 11.52
C ARG A 127 -2.08 -31.46 11.56
N SER A 128 -2.75 -32.44 12.16
CA SER A 128 -4.22 -32.39 12.32
C SER A 128 -4.59 -31.27 13.30
N VAL A 129 -5.48 -30.39 12.87
CA VAL A 129 -5.98 -29.27 13.68
C VAL A 129 -6.77 -29.79 14.88
N GLU A 130 -7.51 -30.88 14.70
CA GLU A 130 -8.32 -31.52 15.74
C GLU A 130 -7.43 -32.07 16.86
N GLU A 131 -6.32 -32.72 16.50
CA GLU A 131 -5.36 -33.31 17.44
C GLU A 131 -4.40 -32.29 18.05
N ARG A 132 -4.15 -31.16 17.36
CA ARG A 132 -3.30 -30.07 17.87
C ARG A 132 -3.88 -29.48 19.15
N TRP A 133 -3.04 -29.29 20.15
CA TRP A 133 -3.50 -28.76 21.44
C TRP A 133 -3.94 -27.30 21.33
N THR A 134 -4.93 -26.93 22.12
CA THR A 134 -5.35 -25.54 22.30
C THR A 134 -4.38 -24.78 23.20
N VAL A 135 -4.41 -23.45 23.15
CA VAL A 135 -3.61 -22.60 24.04
C VAL A 135 -3.89 -22.92 25.51
N SER A 136 -5.15 -23.12 25.89
CA SER A 136 -5.53 -23.43 27.27
C SER A 136 -4.97 -24.79 27.72
N GLN A 137 -4.96 -25.81 26.84
CA GLN A 137 -4.31 -27.09 27.14
C GLN A 137 -2.79 -26.95 27.27
N LEU A 138 -2.16 -26.13 26.43
CA LEU A 138 -0.71 -25.88 26.49
C LEU A 138 -0.30 -25.13 27.76
N MET A 139 -1.13 -24.22 28.28
CA MET A 139 -0.86 -23.52 29.54
C MET A 139 -0.75 -24.46 30.75
N ASP A 140 -1.41 -25.62 30.69
CA ASP A 140 -1.37 -26.64 31.73
C ASP A 140 -0.23 -27.66 31.55
N HIS A 141 0.55 -27.54 30.46
CA HIS A 141 1.65 -28.44 30.16
C HIS A 141 2.80 -28.32 31.18
N PRO A 142 3.42 -29.43 31.65
CA PRO A 142 4.48 -29.41 32.67
C PRO A 142 5.64 -28.46 32.38
N PHE A 143 6.00 -28.30 31.10
CA PHE A 143 7.06 -27.40 30.66
C PHE A 143 6.85 -25.92 31.06
N VAL A 144 5.61 -25.43 31.05
CA VAL A 144 5.31 -23.99 31.21
C VAL A 144 4.40 -23.68 32.39
N LYS A 145 3.74 -24.69 32.96
CA LYS A 145 2.69 -24.53 33.99
C LYS A 145 3.12 -23.65 35.17
N GLU A 146 4.30 -23.88 35.72
CA GLU A 146 4.80 -23.08 36.85
C GLU A 146 5.07 -21.61 36.44
N SER A 147 5.67 -21.41 35.27
CA SER A 147 5.92 -20.08 34.71
C SER A 147 4.63 -19.33 34.41
N VAL A 148 3.59 -20.01 33.90
CA VAL A 148 2.25 -19.42 33.67
C VAL A 148 1.64 -18.94 34.98
N VAL A 149 1.70 -19.74 36.06
CA VAL A 149 1.19 -19.35 37.38
C VAL A 149 1.94 -18.14 37.92
N ARG A 150 3.28 -18.14 37.82
CA ARG A 150 4.11 -17.01 38.27
C ARG A 150 3.81 -15.73 37.50
N ILE A 151 3.80 -15.79 36.17
CA ILE A 151 3.54 -14.62 35.30
C ILE A 151 2.11 -14.09 35.50
N ARG A 152 1.09 -14.95 35.67
CA ARG A 152 -0.28 -14.50 35.99
C ARG A 152 -0.37 -13.77 37.33
N ARG A 153 0.49 -14.12 38.31
CA ARG A 153 0.51 -13.48 39.63
C ARG A 153 1.30 -12.17 39.62
N GLU A 154 2.44 -12.16 38.96
CA GLU A 154 3.44 -11.08 39.06
C GLU A 154 3.39 -10.09 37.89
N GLY A 155 2.78 -10.49 36.76
CA GLY A 155 2.66 -9.67 35.55
C GLY A 155 3.95 -9.55 34.73
N VAL A 156 5.08 -10.04 35.25
CA VAL A 156 6.43 -9.86 34.67
C VAL A 156 7.25 -11.15 34.72
N SER A 157 8.31 -11.24 33.89
CA SER A 157 9.30 -12.33 33.97
C SER A 157 10.61 -11.81 34.59
N PRO A 158 10.96 -12.22 35.83
CA PRO A 158 12.20 -11.79 36.48
C PRO A 158 13.46 -12.16 35.69
N VAL A 159 13.41 -13.29 34.96
CA VAL A 159 14.52 -13.76 34.13
C VAL A 159 14.74 -12.83 32.93
N LEU A 160 13.66 -12.37 32.29
CA LEU A 160 13.76 -11.43 31.18
C LEU A 160 14.12 -10.03 31.65
N ALA A 161 13.59 -9.59 32.79
CA ALA A 161 13.95 -8.30 33.40
C ALA A 161 15.46 -8.25 33.70
N GLN A 162 16.00 -9.32 34.30
CA GLN A 162 17.44 -9.45 34.55
C GLN A 162 18.23 -9.50 33.23
N TRP A 163 17.72 -10.17 32.20
CA TRP A 163 18.39 -10.25 30.91
C TRP A 163 18.44 -8.88 30.20
N VAL A 164 17.37 -8.09 30.28
CA VAL A 164 17.33 -6.72 29.78
C VAL A 164 18.31 -5.84 30.55
N GLU A 165 18.31 -5.89 31.88
CA GLU A 165 19.25 -5.14 32.72
C GLU A 165 20.72 -5.50 32.40
N VAL A 166 21.03 -6.78 32.19
CA VAL A 166 22.38 -7.22 31.78
C VAL A 166 22.71 -6.69 30.39
N LYS A 167 21.79 -6.75 29.41
CA LYS A 167 22.02 -6.23 28.06
C LYS A 167 22.20 -4.72 28.03
N GLU A 168 21.39 -3.97 28.77
CA GLU A 168 21.54 -2.51 28.92
C GLU A 168 22.90 -2.16 29.54
N ASN A 169 23.30 -2.85 30.61
CA ASN A 169 24.61 -2.66 31.24
C ASN A 169 25.79 -3.14 30.36
N THR A 170 25.59 -4.16 29.51
CA THR A 170 26.61 -4.62 28.56
C THR A 170 26.78 -3.64 27.41
N ILE A 171 25.71 -2.98 26.97
CA ILE A 171 25.75 -1.93 25.93
C ILE A 171 26.39 -0.65 26.50
N GLU A 172 26.13 -0.29 27.76
CA GLU A 172 26.81 0.83 28.43
C GLU A 172 28.27 0.52 28.82
N GLY A 173 28.61 -0.75 29.05
CA GLY A 173 29.97 -1.20 29.43
C GLY A 173 30.93 -1.48 28.27
N ASN A 174 30.43 -1.68 27.05
CA ASN A 174 31.27 -1.95 25.85
C ASN A 174 31.64 -0.70 25.03
N CYS A 175 31.45 0.51 25.57
CA CYS A 175 31.94 1.74 24.95
C CYS A 175 33.46 1.98 25.13
N GLU A 176 34.24 0.95 25.50
CA GLU A 176 35.70 0.96 25.37
C GLU A 176 36.20 -0.29 24.61
N GLU A 177 36.56 -0.04 23.34
CA GLU A 177 37.41 -0.82 22.43
C GLU A 177 37.00 -2.24 21.95
N LYS A 178 36.68 -2.28 20.64
CA LYS A 178 36.86 -3.38 19.66
C LYS A 178 35.93 -4.61 19.76
N GLU A 179 34.88 -4.62 18.93
CA GLU A 179 34.51 -5.75 18.04
C GLU A 179 33.21 -5.43 17.29
N GLU A 180 33.29 -4.88 16.06
CA GLU A 180 32.16 -4.77 15.13
C GLU A 180 32.42 -5.43 13.75
N ASN A 181 33.56 -6.11 13.56
CA ASN A 181 33.94 -6.68 12.24
C ASN A 181 33.96 -8.22 12.18
N LYS A 182 33.09 -8.94 12.89
CA LYS A 182 33.14 -10.42 12.87
C LYS A 182 31.84 -11.19 12.68
N THR A 183 30.67 -10.57 12.79
CA THR A 183 29.39 -11.28 12.61
C THR A 183 28.61 -10.90 11.35
N GLN A 184 29.08 -9.89 10.60
CA GLN A 184 28.48 -9.50 9.32
C GLN A 184 29.07 -10.28 8.12
N ASN A 185 30.34 -10.71 8.20
CA ASN A 185 31.02 -11.40 7.10
C ASN A 185 30.61 -12.88 6.90
N GLU A 186 30.04 -13.56 7.90
CA GLU A 186 29.66 -14.98 7.76
C GLU A 186 28.26 -15.20 7.14
N TRP A 187 27.44 -14.15 7.08
CA TRP A 187 26.13 -14.18 6.43
C TRP A 187 26.21 -13.67 4.97
N GLU A 188 27.06 -12.65 4.72
CA GLU A 188 27.29 -12.08 3.38
C GLU A 188 28.03 -13.05 2.42
N GLU A 189 28.82 -14.02 2.92
CA GLU A 189 29.46 -15.04 2.06
C GLU A 189 28.48 -16.14 1.59
N LYS A 190 27.43 -16.45 2.35
CA LYS A 190 26.47 -17.52 1.98
C LYS A 190 25.39 -17.06 0.99
N GLU A 191 25.00 -15.79 1.02
CA GLU A 191 24.06 -15.22 0.02
C GLU A 191 24.75 -14.96 -1.33
N ASN A 192 26.00 -14.49 -1.34
CA ASN A 192 26.74 -14.23 -2.60
C ASN A 192 27.11 -15.51 -3.38
N THR A 193 27.22 -16.66 -2.71
CA THR A 193 27.54 -17.92 -3.38
C THR A 193 26.32 -18.54 -4.07
N THR A 194 25.09 -18.25 -3.61
CA THR A 194 23.85 -18.77 -4.23
C THR A 194 23.28 -17.85 -5.32
N GLN A 195 23.62 -16.56 -5.34
CA GLN A 195 23.32 -15.65 -6.45
C GLN A 195 24.21 -15.89 -7.68
N ASN A 196 25.50 -16.18 -7.49
CA ASN A 196 26.43 -16.39 -8.61
C ASN A 196 26.19 -17.70 -9.40
N GLU A 197 25.56 -18.73 -8.82
CA GLU A 197 25.22 -19.96 -9.56
C GLU A 197 23.91 -19.86 -10.37
N CYS A 198 23.08 -18.84 -10.13
CA CYS A 198 21.85 -18.61 -10.90
C CYS A 198 22.08 -17.65 -12.09
N GLU A 199 23.03 -16.71 -12.00
CA GLU A 199 23.34 -15.76 -13.08
C GLU A 199 24.19 -16.36 -14.24
N GLU A 200 24.88 -17.50 -14.03
CA GLU A 200 25.64 -18.16 -15.10
C GLU A 200 24.81 -19.05 -16.03
N LYS A 201 23.53 -19.34 -15.72
CA LYS A 201 22.66 -20.19 -16.58
C LYS A 201 21.63 -19.43 -17.42
N GLU A 202 21.44 -18.14 -17.18
CA GLU A 202 20.57 -17.30 -18.03
C GLU A 202 21.32 -16.61 -19.18
N ASN A 203 22.65 -16.43 -19.08
CA ASN A 203 23.47 -15.82 -20.12
C ASN A 203 23.90 -16.77 -21.27
N THR A 204 23.44 -18.02 -21.28
CA THR A 204 23.81 -19.02 -22.32
C THR A 204 22.67 -19.47 -23.23
N THR A 205 21.45 -18.92 -23.12
CA THR A 205 20.34 -19.28 -24.03
C THR A 205 19.58 -18.10 -24.66
N HIS A 206 20.15 -16.89 -24.60
CA HIS A 206 19.57 -15.71 -25.27
C HIS A 206 20.51 -14.96 -26.24
N ASN A 207 21.62 -15.59 -26.65
CA ASN A 207 22.55 -15.09 -27.68
C ASN A 207 22.84 -16.14 -28.77
N GLU A 208 21.80 -16.89 -29.16
CA GLU A 208 21.73 -17.46 -30.51
C GLU A 208 20.36 -17.00 -31.06
N TRP A 209 20.25 -16.79 -32.37
CA TRP A 209 19.12 -16.16 -33.07
C TRP A 209 19.17 -14.62 -33.13
N GLU A 210 20.26 -14.06 -33.65
CA GLU A 210 20.26 -13.19 -34.84
C GLU A 210 21.72 -12.86 -35.21
N GLU A 211 22.00 -12.66 -36.50
CA GLU A 211 23.32 -12.39 -37.12
C GLU A 211 24.24 -13.59 -37.43
N LYS A 212 23.78 -14.44 -38.37
CA LYS A 212 24.64 -15.05 -39.39
C LYS A 212 24.00 -14.99 -40.78
N GLU A 213 23.93 -13.78 -41.32
CA GLU A 213 24.08 -13.47 -42.76
C GLU A 213 24.67 -12.05 -42.82
N GLU A 214 25.61 -11.65 -43.65
CA GLU A 214 26.59 -12.28 -44.52
C GLU A 214 27.69 -11.22 -44.66
N ASN A 215 28.95 -11.56 -44.38
CA ASN A 215 30.09 -10.78 -44.82
C ASN A 215 30.31 -11.03 -46.31
N ALA A 216 30.00 -10.06 -47.17
CA ALA A 216 30.64 -9.95 -48.48
C ALA A 216 30.68 -8.50 -49.01
N THR A 217 31.90 -8.09 -49.32
CA THR A 217 32.29 -7.10 -50.35
C THR A 217 32.12 -5.60 -50.09
N GLN A 218 33.28 -5.01 -49.71
CA GLN A 218 34.00 -3.96 -50.46
C GLN A 218 33.46 -2.52 -50.53
N ASN A 219 34.27 -1.67 -49.87
CA ASN A 219 34.94 -0.47 -50.38
C ASN A 219 34.17 0.80 -50.81
N GLU A 220 34.81 1.91 -50.41
CA GLU A 220 34.73 3.29 -50.94
C GLU A 220 33.49 4.09 -50.50
N SER A 221 33.57 5.30 -49.92
CA SER A 221 34.56 6.37 -50.09
C SER A 221 34.42 7.48 -49.02
N LYS A 222 35.58 8.00 -48.62
CA LYS A 222 36.00 9.38 -48.27
C LYS A 222 35.01 10.41 -47.69
N GLU A 223 35.52 10.97 -46.57
CA GLU A 223 35.63 12.39 -46.17
C GLU A 223 34.37 13.23 -45.98
N GLU A 224 34.15 13.64 -44.73
CA GLU A 224 33.87 15.04 -44.34
C GLU A 224 34.20 15.18 -42.83
N THR A 225 35.37 15.73 -42.53
CA THR A 225 35.57 17.06 -41.89
C THR A 225 35.12 17.16 -40.43
N ILE A 226 36.12 17.32 -39.55
CA ILE A 226 35.98 17.72 -38.15
C ILE A 226 35.69 19.23 -38.10
N PRO A 227 34.68 19.68 -37.34
CA PRO A 227 34.71 20.97 -36.66
C PRO A 227 34.47 20.78 -35.15
N PRO A 228 34.67 21.80 -34.30
CA PRO A 228 35.88 21.93 -33.50
C PRO A 228 35.64 21.73 -31.99
N MET A 229 36.74 21.49 -31.29
CA MET A 229 37.01 21.80 -29.88
C MET A 229 35.94 22.71 -29.23
N GLU A 230 34.98 22.13 -28.50
CA GLU A 230 34.03 22.87 -27.69
C GLU A 230 34.70 23.41 -26.42
N GLU A 231 34.35 24.67 -26.15
CA GLU A 231 34.97 25.59 -25.20
C GLU A 231 34.81 25.12 -23.74
N LEU A 232 35.82 25.44 -22.93
CA LEU A 232 35.77 25.30 -21.46
C LEU A 232 34.56 26.10 -20.92
N PRO A 233 33.77 25.57 -19.99
CA PRO A 233 32.60 26.26 -19.46
C PRO A 233 33.02 27.41 -18.54
N GLU A 234 33.19 28.62 -19.09
CA GLU A 234 33.46 29.85 -18.31
C GLU A 234 32.24 30.33 -17.48
N ASN A 235 31.06 29.74 -17.68
CA ASN A 235 29.80 30.30 -17.17
C ASN A 235 29.18 29.56 -15.97
N GLY A 236 29.90 28.68 -15.26
CA GLY A 236 29.37 28.03 -14.04
C GLY A 236 28.18 27.08 -14.28
N ILE A 237 27.80 26.84 -15.54
CA ILE A 237 26.75 25.89 -15.93
C ILE A 237 27.37 24.50 -16.11
N VAL A 238 26.76 23.50 -15.49
CA VAL A 238 27.23 22.12 -15.48
C VAL A 238 26.16 21.21 -16.09
N THR A 239 26.52 20.52 -17.17
CA THR A 239 25.66 19.58 -17.92
C THR A 239 26.17 18.13 -17.92
N CYS A 240 27.40 17.90 -17.41
CA CYS A 240 28.01 16.58 -17.30
C CYS A 240 29.14 16.58 -16.26
N LYS A 241 29.64 15.40 -15.88
CA LYS A 241 30.75 15.25 -14.93
C LYS A 241 32.01 15.98 -15.39
N ALA A 242 32.34 15.89 -16.69
CA ALA A 242 33.51 16.56 -17.24
C ALA A 242 33.42 18.09 -17.12
N ALA A 243 32.23 18.67 -17.31
CA ALA A 243 31.99 20.10 -17.11
C ALA A 243 32.17 20.51 -15.65
N LEU A 244 31.69 19.69 -14.70
CA LEU A 244 31.86 19.94 -13.27
C LEU A 244 33.35 19.90 -12.86
N ASP A 245 34.11 18.95 -13.41
CA ASP A 245 35.53 18.77 -13.14
C ASP A 245 36.43 19.83 -13.80
N ALA A 246 35.96 20.47 -14.87
CA ALA A 246 36.64 21.56 -15.55
C ALA A 246 36.46 22.94 -14.89
N LEU A 247 35.55 23.09 -13.92
CA LEU A 247 35.31 24.36 -13.23
C LEU A 247 36.50 24.78 -12.36
N THR A 248 36.83 26.08 -12.41
CA THR A 248 37.91 26.66 -11.60
C THR A 248 37.43 27.10 -10.21
N GLU A 249 38.35 27.23 -9.25
CA GLU A 249 38.05 27.69 -7.88
C GLU A 249 37.57 29.16 -7.80
N GLN A 250 37.59 29.89 -8.92
CA GLN A 250 37.18 31.30 -9.02
C GLN A 250 35.69 31.49 -9.32
N VAL A 251 34.96 30.42 -9.60
CA VAL A 251 33.54 30.47 -9.96
C VAL A 251 32.69 30.97 -8.79
N SER A 252 31.86 31.98 -9.05
CA SER A 252 30.96 32.59 -8.04
C SER A 252 29.55 32.02 -8.03
N PHE A 253 29.13 31.29 -9.05
CA PHE A 253 27.84 30.58 -9.08
C PHE A 253 27.97 29.26 -9.85
N ILE A 254 27.30 28.21 -9.37
CA ILE A 254 27.23 26.92 -10.06
C ILE A 254 25.76 26.56 -10.26
N THR A 255 25.38 26.28 -11.50
CA THR A 255 24.05 25.76 -11.86
C THR A 255 24.22 24.41 -12.56
N VAL A 256 23.82 23.33 -11.90
CA VAL A 256 23.76 22.00 -12.49
C VAL A 256 22.42 21.82 -13.19
N GLN A 257 22.42 21.77 -14.52
CA GLN A 257 21.20 21.61 -15.32
C GLN A 257 20.88 20.14 -15.62
N SER A 258 21.93 19.34 -15.79
CA SER A 258 21.83 17.89 -16.00
C SER A 258 23.17 17.27 -15.61
N CYS A 259 23.17 16.12 -14.97
CA CYS A 259 24.41 15.41 -14.62
C CYS A 259 24.14 13.93 -14.35
N ALA A 260 23.52 13.25 -15.32
CA ALA A 260 23.18 11.84 -15.22
C ALA A 260 24.41 10.91 -15.31
N ASP A 261 25.53 11.41 -15.85
CA ASP A 261 26.79 10.69 -16.03
C ASP A 261 27.69 10.70 -14.77
N TYR A 262 27.28 11.41 -13.71
CA TYR A 262 28.01 11.43 -12.46
C TYR A 262 27.88 10.08 -11.73
N ARG A 263 29.00 9.35 -11.61
CA ARG A 263 29.08 8.01 -10.98
C ARG A 263 30.01 7.98 -9.75
N SER A 264 30.34 9.14 -9.19
CA SER A 264 31.15 9.20 -7.97
C SER A 264 30.25 9.16 -6.73
N GLU A 265 30.64 8.38 -5.72
CA GLU A 265 29.87 8.21 -4.47
C GLU A 265 29.73 9.55 -3.71
N VAL A 266 30.78 10.36 -3.73
CA VAL A 266 30.86 11.63 -3.03
C VAL A 266 30.83 12.78 -4.02
N LEU A 267 29.83 13.65 -3.89
CA LEU A 267 29.75 14.95 -4.56
C LEU A 267 30.21 16.03 -3.58
N ASP A 268 31.38 16.62 -3.84
CA ASP A 268 32.04 17.57 -2.94
C ASP A 268 32.27 18.93 -3.60
N PHE A 269 31.65 19.98 -3.04
CA PHE A 269 31.79 21.36 -3.51
C PHE A 269 32.82 22.17 -2.71
N SER A 270 33.51 21.57 -1.74
CA SER A 270 34.42 22.27 -0.81
C SER A 270 35.60 22.96 -1.51
N ARG A 271 35.92 22.58 -2.76
CA ARG A 271 36.98 23.22 -3.57
C ARG A 271 36.64 24.63 -4.07
N PHE A 272 35.36 25.03 -4.11
CA PHE A 272 34.94 26.29 -4.71
C PHE A 272 34.88 27.44 -3.71
N ALA A 273 36.04 27.88 -3.21
CA ALA A 273 36.13 28.86 -2.12
C ALA A 273 35.43 30.22 -2.38
N ASN A 274 35.17 30.58 -3.64
CA ASN A 274 34.48 31.81 -4.03
C ASN A 274 32.99 31.64 -4.37
N LEU A 275 32.44 30.44 -4.20
CA LEU A 275 31.05 30.16 -4.56
C LEU A 275 30.07 30.95 -3.69
N GLU A 276 29.19 31.72 -4.33
CA GLU A 276 28.13 32.50 -3.68
C GLU A 276 26.77 31.81 -3.79
N VAL A 277 26.47 31.14 -4.91
CA VAL A 277 25.18 30.47 -5.15
C VAL A 277 25.40 29.09 -5.76
N LEU A 278 24.74 28.07 -5.19
CA LEU A 278 24.69 26.72 -5.74
C LEU A 278 23.25 26.36 -6.10
N LYS A 279 23.01 26.04 -7.36
CA LYS A 279 21.70 25.60 -7.88
C LYS A 279 21.83 24.23 -8.55
N ILE A 280 20.95 23.31 -8.17
CA ILE A 280 20.82 21.99 -8.80
C ILE A 280 19.39 21.91 -9.35
N GLU A 281 19.25 21.77 -10.66
CA GLU A 281 17.96 21.64 -11.34
C GLU A 281 17.37 20.23 -11.19
N LYS A 282 16.16 20.01 -11.74
CA LYS A 282 15.34 18.81 -11.48
C LYS A 282 16.03 17.54 -11.96
N ASP A 283 15.72 16.43 -11.29
CA ASP A 283 16.12 15.07 -11.70
C ASP A 283 17.64 14.92 -11.91
N CYS A 284 18.42 15.63 -11.08
CA CYS A 284 19.87 15.59 -11.13
C CYS A 284 20.44 14.64 -10.06
N PHE A 285 21.49 13.90 -10.46
CA PHE A 285 22.29 13.01 -9.63
C PHE A 285 21.54 11.80 -9.04
N ASP A 286 21.56 10.65 -9.72
CA ASP A 286 20.93 9.41 -9.19
C ASP A 286 21.89 8.48 -8.45
N TYR A 287 23.19 8.76 -8.53
CA TYR A 287 24.25 7.91 -8.00
C TYR A 287 24.89 8.35 -6.66
N PRO A 288 25.24 9.64 -6.44
CA PRO A 288 26.01 10.00 -5.26
C PRO A 288 25.21 9.78 -3.98
N SER A 289 25.80 9.06 -3.02
CA SER A 289 25.23 8.82 -1.70
C SER A 289 25.67 9.89 -0.70
N LYS A 290 26.70 10.69 -0.99
CA LYS A 290 27.19 11.74 -0.07
C LYS A 290 27.29 13.09 -0.75
N LEU A 291 26.63 14.10 -0.20
CA LEU A 291 26.75 15.50 -0.63
C LEU A 291 27.50 16.31 0.44
N LYS A 292 28.60 16.96 0.05
CA LYS A 292 29.43 17.78 0.95
C LYS A 292 29.49 19.23 0.49
N ILE A 293 29.05 20.12 1.39
CA ILE A 293 29.12 21.58 1.27
C ILE A 293 29.81 22.08 2.55
N GLU A 294 31.14 22.10 2.56
CA GLU A 294 31.92 22.43 3.75
C GLU A 294 32.95 23.53 3.49
N GLY A 295 33.02 24.52 4.41
CA GLY A 295 34.06 25.54 4.39
C GLY A 295 33.87 26.66 3.35
N LEU A 296 32.69 26.77 2.73
CA LEU A 296 32.37 27.78 1.72
C LEU A 296 31.99 29.11 2.37
N LYS A 297 32.98 29.99 2.57
CA LYS A 297 32.82 31.23 3.35
C LYS A 297 31.91 32.27 2.72
N LYS A 298 31.79 32.30 1.40
CA LYS A 298 30.99 33.28 0.64
C LYS A 298 29.63 32.75 0.18
N LEU A 299 29.31 31.49 0.49
CA LEU A 299 28.09 30.85 0.02
C LEU A 299 26.89 31.50 0.71
N LYS A 300 25.98 32.09 -0.06
CA LYS A 300 24.78 32.79 0.40
C LYS A 300 23.51 31.98 0.25
N GLY A 301 23.41 31.16 -0.80
CA GLY A 301 22.21 30.37 -1.08
C GLY A 301 22.49 29.01 -1.72
N VAL A 302 21.71 28.00 -1.31
CA VAL A 302 21.69 26.67 -1.91
C VAL A 302 20.26 26.33 -2.31
N GLU A 303 20.04 26.00 -3.58
CA GLU A 303 18.76 25.59 -4.15
C GLU A 303 18.90 24.23 -4.83
N ILE A 304 18.15 23.25 -4.36
CA ILE A 304 18.06 21.92 -4.95
C ILE A 304 16.62 21.73 -5.40
N ALA A 305 16.39 21.52 -6.70
CA ALA A 305 15.06 21.33 -7.25
C ALA A 305 14.48 19.95 -6.86
N SER A 306 13.30 19.64 -7.38
CA SER A 306 12.60 18.38 -7.12
C SER A 306 13.27 17.18 -7.78
N GLY A 307 13.19 16.02 -7.15
CA GLY A 307 13.62 14.74 -7.73
C GLY A 307 15.13 14.54 -7.81
N CYS A 308 15.92 15.20 -6.97
CA CYS A 308 17.38 15.06 -7.00
C CYS A 308 17.84 13.99 -5.97
N PHE A 309 18.94 13.28 -6.25
CA PHE A 309 19.61 12.35 -5.31
C PHE A 309 18.83 11.04 -5.00
N HIS A 310 18.48 10.26 -6.03
CA HIS A 310 17.71 8.99 -5.95
C HIS A 310 18.51 7.70 -5.62
N CYS A 311 19.70 7.79 -5.02
CA CYS A 311 20.52 6.60 -4.79
C CYS A 311 19.87 5.59 -3.81
N THR A 312 20.21 4.30 -3.90
CA THR A 312 19.67 3.22 -3.03
C THR A 312 20.63 2.79 -1.92
N ASN A 313 21.72 3.54 -1.69
CA ASN A 313 22.79 3.12 -0.79
C ASN A 313 22.44 3.36 0.70
N ALA A 314 22.93 2.49 1.58
CA ALA A 314 22.55 2.46 2.99
C ALA A 314 23.20 3.58 3.85
N ASP A 315 24.31 4.17 3.39
CA ASP A 315 25.14 5.16 4.09
C ASP A 315 25.03 6.57 3.51
N SER A 316 23.83 6.95 3.09
CA SER A 316 23.59 8.20 2.36
C SER A 316 23.42 9.41 3.28
N GLU A 317 24.21 10.47 3.02
CA GLU A 317 24.35 11.62 3.92
C GLU A 317 24.54 12.98 3.21
N VAL A 318 23.91 14.02 3.76
CA VAL A 318 24.16 15.42 3.40
C VAL A 318 24.90 16.14 4.54
N ILE A 319 26.03 16.77 4.22
CA ILE A 319 26.86 17.53 5.17
C ILE A 319 26.94 18.99 4.71
N ILE A 320 26.44 19.91 5.55
CA ILE A 320 26.56 21.36 5.34
C ILE A 320 27.23 21.98 6.57
N ARG A 321 28.49 22.41 6.44
CA ARG A 321 29.27 22.89 7.60
C ARG A 321 30.11 24.12 7.29
N ASN A 322 30.33 24.96 8.31
CA ASN A 322 31.27 26.08 8.26
C ASN A 322 31.02 27.05 7.07
N CYS A 323 29.76 27.35 6.76
CA CYS A 323 29.33 28.31 5.74
C CYS A 323 28.71 29.56 6.41
N PRO A 324 29.52 30.52 6.89
CA PRO A 324 29.07 31.63 7.71
C PRO A 324 28.11 32.62 7.04
N GLU A 325 28.15 32.77 5.72
CA GLU A 325 27.30 33.70 4.96
C GLU A 325 26.02 33.07 4.41
N LEU A 326 25.78 31.77 4.64
CA LEU A 326 24.62 31.08 4.08
C LEU A 326 23.34 31.58 4.74
N THR A 327 22.43 32.18 3.97
CA THR A 327 21.16 32.75 4.45
C THR A 327 19.95 31.89 4.12
N GLU A 328 19.98 31.15 3.02
CA GLU A 328 18.84 30.38 2.50
C GLU A 328 19.25 28.99 1.99
N LEU A 329 18.48 27.98 2.41
CA LEU A 329 18.56 26.60 1.92
C LEU A 329 17.17 26.14 1.46
N VAL A 330 17.04 25.81 0.18
CA VAL A 330 15.79 25.33 -0.43
C VAL A 330 16.01 23.95 -1.05
N ILE A 331 15.16 22.99 -0.69
CA ILE A 331 15.13 21.63 -1.23
C ILE A 331 13.71 21.37 -1.76
N GLY A 332 13.59 21.05 -3.04
CA GLY A 332 12.32 20.74 -3.71
C GLY A 332 11.84 19.31 -3.46
N ASP A 333 10.57 19.05 -3.78
CA ASP A 333 9.88 17.81 -3.46
C ASP A 333 10.59 16.53 -3.97
N HIS A 334 10.43 15.41 -3.28
CA HIS A 334 10.97 14.09 -3.62
C HIS A 334 12.51 14.03 -3.71
N SER A 335 13.21 15.03 -3.19
CA SER A 335 14.68 15.03 -3.18
C SER A 335 15.23 14.28 -1.97
N PHE A 336 16.33 13.56 -2.17
CA PHE A 336 16.97 12.72 -1.15
C PHE A 336 16.06 11.66 -0.49
N PRO A 337 15.27 10.87 -1.26
CA PRO A 337 14.29 9.96 -0.69
C PRO A 337 14.92 8.83 0.16
N SER A 338 16.16 8.44 -0.16
CA SER A 338 16.88 7.33 0.50
C SER A 338 18.00 7.79 1.46
N PHE A 339 18.21 9.10 1.62
CA PHE A 339 19.24 9.62 2.52
C PHE A 339 18.78 9.47 3.97
N LYS A 340 19.71 9.17 4.87
CA LYS A 340 19.43 8.85 6.29
C LYS A 340 19.97 9.87 7.28
N SER A 341 20.85 10.78 6.84
CA SER A 341 21.49 11.78 7.70
C SER A 341 21.57 13.14 7.01
N LEU A 342 21.16 14.20 7.73
CA LEU A 342 21.40 15.59 7.37
C LEU A 342 22.11 16.29 8.54
N ARG A 343 23.39 16.62 8.36
CA ARG A 343 24.23 17.25 9.38
C ARG A 343 24.54 18.70 9.03
N MET A 344 24.08 19.61 9.88
CA MET A 344 24.26 21.05 9.72
C MET A 344 24.95 21.66 10.94
N SER A 345 26.08 22.36 10.75
CA SER A 345 26.79 23.03 11.85
C SER A 345 27.62 24.23 11.42
N GLY A 346 27.68 25.29 12.23
CA GLY A 346 28.50 26.46 11.93
C GLY A 346 27.93 27.35 10.82
N LEU A 347 26.61 27.59 10.87
CA LEU A 347 25.83 28.39 9.92
C LEU A 347 25.16 29.60 10.62
N PRO A 348 25.94 30.56 11.15
CA PRO A 348 25.42 31.66 11.98
C PRO A 348 24.44 32.60 11.28
N SER A 349 24.52 32.76 9.95
CA SER A 349 23.66 33.71 9.20
C SER A 349 22.42 33.06 8.55
N LEU A 350 22.16 31.77 8.82
CA LEU A 350 21.07 31.04 8.17
C LEU A 350 19.72 31.50 8.70
N GLN A 351 18.90 32.06 7.80
CA GLN A 351 17.60 32.65 8.13
C GLN A 351 16.43 31.78 7.69
N ARG A 352 16.54 31.12 6.51
CA ARG A 352 15.45 30.33 5.92
C ARG A 352 15.90 28.94 5.53
N ILE A 353 15.12 27.95 5.98
CA ILE A 353 15.20 26.57 5.50
C ILE A 353 13.82 26.18 4.99
N GLN A 354 13.76 25.75 3.73
CA GLN A 354 12.55 25.24 3.10
C GLN A 354 12.82 23.85 2.50
N MET A 355 12.02 22.87 2.89
CA MET A 355 12.05 21.51 2.34
C MET A 355 10.67 21.15 1.83
N GLY A 356 10.62 20.65 0.59
CA GLY A 356 9.43 20.18 -0.10
C GLY A 356 8.92 18.83 0.38
N ALA A 357 7.79 18.40 -0.17
CA ALA A 357 7.11 17.16 0.19
C ALA A 357 7.95 15.91 -0.11
N GLU A 358 7.82 14.85 0.69
CA GLU A 358 8.51 13.55 0.48
C GLU A 358 10.05 13.63 0.41
N CYS A 359 10.64 14.75 0.87
CA CYS A 359 12.08 14.82 1.08
C CYS A 359 12.45 14.00 2.32
N PHE A 360 13.56 13.24 2.25
CA PHE A 360 14.15 12.58 3.42
C PHE A 360 13.18 11.65 4.19
N ARG A 361 12.83 10.50 3.59
CA ARG A 361 11.80 9.58 4.15
C ARG A 361 12.09 9.08 5.57
N GLU A 362 13.37 8.86 5.91
CA GLU A 362 13.83 8.41 7.24
C GLU A 362 15.17 9.07 7.64
N VAL A 363 15.15 10.34 8.03
CA VAL A 363 16.39 11.10 8.34
C VAL A 363 16.59 11.43 9.81
N SER A 364 17.82 11.20 10.25
CA SER A 364 18.41 11.82 11.43
C SER A 364 18.87 13.25 11.10
N LEU A 365 18.18 14.24 11.67
CA LEU A 365 18.53 15.65 11.52
C LEU A 365 19.40 16.10 12.70
N GLU A 366 20.66 16.42 12.43
CA GLU A 366 21.57 16.98 13.43
C GLU A 366 21.87 18.45 13.10
N VAL A 367 21.22 19.36 13.84
CA VAL A 367 21.45 20.79 13.73
C VAL A 367 22.17 21.30 14.98
N LYS A 368 23.39 21.78 14.83
CA LYS A 368 24.17 22.40 15.91
C LYS A 368 24.37 23.89 15.64
N THR A 369 24.03 24.70 16.64
CA THR A 369 24.21 26.17 16.70
C THR A 369 23.59 26.95 15.53
N MET A 370 22.30 27.31 15.66
CA MET A 370 21.63 28.31 14.81
C MET A 370 21.09 29.45 15.68
N GLU A 371 21.78 30.60 15.68
CA GLU A 371 21.43 31.74 16.54
C GLU A 371 20.42 32.70 15.87
N ASN A 372 20.24 32.64 14.54
CA ASN A 372 19.49 33.62 13.74
C ASN A 372 18.43 33.02 12.77
N LEU A 373 17.98 31.77 12.99
CA LEU A 373 16.99 31.13 12.11
C LEU A 373 15.58 31.75 12.31
N GLU A 374 15.01 32.33 11.25
CA GLU A 374 13.72 33.03 11.28
C GLU A 374 12.56 32.16 10.77
N VAL A 375 12.79 31.35 9.73
CA VAL A 375 11.76 30.55 9.06
C VAL A 375 12.25 29.13 8.82
N LEU A 376 11.49 28.16 9.33
CA LEU A 376 11.69 26.73 9.12
C LEU A 376 10.39 26.15 8.56
N VAL A 377 10.39 25.81 7.27
CA VAL A 377 9.27 25.14 6.58
C VAL A 377 9.72 23.74 6.21
N LEU A 378 9.13 22.74 6.87
CA LEU A 378 9.43 21.33 6.66
C LEU A 378 8.13 20.64 6.25
N ASP A 379 7.98 20.31 4.97
CA ASP A 379 6.86 19.48 4.49
C ASP A 379 7.24 17.98 4.50
N CYS A 380 7.87 17.53 5.60
CA CYS A 380 8.41 16.19 5.78
C CYS A 380 7.64 15.42 6.88
N PRO A 381 7.04 14.24 6.60
CA PRO A 381 6.12 13.59 7.52
C PRO A 381 6.73 12.93 8.78
N LYS A 382 8.06 12.89 8.98
CA LYS A 382 8.70 12.09 10.06
C LYS A 382 10.01 12.66 10.67
N LEU A 383 10.04 13.93 11.13
CA LEU A 383 11.23 14.48 11.81
C LEU A 383 11.20 14.31 13.34
N ARG A 384 12.17 13.57 13.91
CA ARG A 384 12.47 13.54 15.36
C ARG A 384 13.57 14.57 15.67
N THR A 385 13.29 15.55 16.52
CA THR A 385 14.29 16.54 16.96
C THR A 385 14.84 16.19 18.35
N SER A 386 16.17 16.18 18.51
CA SER A 386 16.83 16.09 19.82
C SER A 386 17.35 17.47 20.23
N LYS A 387 16.80 18.07 21.30
CA LYS A 387 17.34 19.31 21.88
C LYS A 387 18.42 19.00 22.94
N THR A 388 19.59 19.58 22.79
CA THR A 388 20.55 19.80 23.89
C THR A 388 20.46 21.26 24.38
N PRO A 389 20.55 21.56 25.69
CA PRO A 389 20.46 22.94 26.18
C PRO A 389 21.83 23.65 26.13
N VAL A 390 21.80 24.91 25.69
CA VAL A 390 22.90 25.89 25.77
C VAL A 390 22.81 26.61 27.14
N GLY A 391 23.98 26.86 27.78
CA GLY A 391 24.12 27.52 29.10
C GLY A 391 23.60 28.97 29.15
N ASP A 392 23.43 29.66 30.28
CA ASP A 392 24.26 29.67 31.50
C ASP A 392 23.47 30.28 32.71
N LYS A 393 23.75 29.76 33.92
CA LYS A 393 23.69 30.35 35.30
C LYS A 393 22.46 31.15 35.82
N LYS A 394 21.74 30.55 36.80
CA LYS A 394 21.80 30.86 38.26
C LYS A 394 20.67 30.13 39.04
N GLY A 395 21.03 29.48 40.15
CA GLY A 395 20.09 29.21 41.27
C GLY A 395 19.73 27.75 41.50
N VAL A 396 20.47 27.10 42.39
CA VAL A 396 20.10 25.81 43.01
C VAL A 396 18.89 26.03 43.94
N CYS A 397 17.86 25.20 43.81
CA CYS A 397 17.19 24.59 44.97
C CYS A 397 16.34 23.39 44.53
N CYS A 398 16.68 22.24 45.12
CA CYS A 398 16.02 20.95 44.90
C CYS A 398 14.56 21.00 45.37
N LEU A 399 13.63 20.55 44.50
CA LEU A 399 12.39 19.91 44.96
C LEU A 399 12.24 18.57 44.23
N ARG A 400 12.37 17.55 45.06
CA ARG A 400 12.29 16.12 44.80
C ARG A 400 10.80 15.73 44.77
N ASN A 401 10.35 15.25 43.61
CA ASN A 401 9.14 14.44 43.31
C ASN A 401 8.48 14.95 42.02
N TRP A 402 8.66 14.24 40.90
CA TRP A 402 7.80 14.32 39.71
C TRP A 402 7.93 13.08 38.80
N GLU A 403 7.91 11.87 39.36
CA GLU A 403 7.90 10.60 38.59
C GLU A 403 6.52 10.21 38.02
N GLY A 404 5.56 11.14 37.98
CA GLY A 404 4.21 10.89 37.45
C GLY A 404 3.83 11.70 36.21
N PHE A 405 4.64 12.67 35.76
CA PHE A 405 4.19 13.68 34.79
C PHE A 405 4.79 13.55 33.38
N VAL A 406 5.93 12.88 33.20
CA VAL A 406 6.61 12.79 31.89
C VAL A 406 5.87 11.89 30.88
N PRO A 407 5.33 10.71 31.24
CA PRO A 407 4.50 9.91 30.33
C PRO A 407 3.18 10.62 29.99
N ILE A 408 2.60 11.33 30.96
CA ILE A 408 1.37 12.12 30.77
C ILE A 408 1.64 13.29 29.84
N LEU A 409 2.77 13.99 29.97
CA LEU A 409 3.14 15.11 29.11
C LEU A 409 3.39 14.65 27.66
N LEU A 410 4.06 13.51 27.45
CA LEU A 410 4.29 12.96 26.11
C LEU A 410 3.00 12.44 25.45
N VAL A 411 2.12 11.77 26.21
CA VAL A 411 0.79 11.40 25.73
C VAL A 411 -0.05 12.66 25.47
N CYS A 412 0.00 13.68 26.32
CA CYS A 412 -0.69 14.95 26.10
C CYS A 412 -0.14 15.72 24.89
N LEU A 413 1.16 15.63 24.60
CA LEU A 413 1.77 16.24 23.41
C LEU A 413 1.43 15.46 22.14
N PHE A 414 1.40 14.13 22.18
CA PHE A 414 0.96 13.30 21.05
C PHE A 414 -0.54 13.46 20.78
N VAL A 415 -1.37 13.37 21.82
CA VAL A 415 -2.81 13.67 21.75
C VAL A 415 -3.02 15.12 21.33
N GLY A 416 -2.19 16.06 21.80
CA GLY A 416 -2.21 17.46 21.38
C GLY A 416 -1.84 17.65 19.91
N MET A 417 -0.85 16.92 19.40
CA MET A 417 -0.42 16.96 18.00
C MET A 417 -1.47 16.31 17.08
N VAL A 418 -2.01 15.16 17.45
CA VAL A 418 -3.12 14.51 16.74
C VAL A 418 -4.36 15.38 16.78
N ALA A 419 -4.69 15.98 17.94
CA ALA A 419 -5.80 16.92 18.06
C ALA A 419 -5.57 18.17 17.21
N LEU A 420 -4.35 18.69 17.14
CA LEU A 420 -4.00 19.84 16.31
C LEU A 420 -4.09 19.49 14.81
N LEU A 421 -3.61 18.32 14.40
CA LEU A 421 -3.77 17.82 13.02
C LEU A 421 -5.24 17.61 12.66
N VAL A 422 -6.03 17.04 13.58
CA VAL A 422 -7.49 16.90 13.41
C VAL A 422 -8.16 18.26 13.35
N VAL A 423 -7.74 19.23 14.16
CA VAL A 423 -8.26 20.61 14.11
C VAL A 423 -7.88 21.28 12.80
N MET A 424 -6.64 21.14 12.33
CA MET A 424 -6.17 21.71 11.05
C MET A 424 -6.87 21.06 9.86
N SER A 425 -7.09 19.74 9.90
CA SER A 425 -7.86 18.99 8.89
C SER A 425 -9.35 19.36 8.92
N ASN A 426 -9.95 19.50 10.11
CA ASN A 426 -11.33 20.00 10.23
C ASN A 426 -11.44 21.45 9.76
N TYR A 427 -10.42 22.28 10.02
CA TYR A 427 -10.37 23.67 9.59
C TYR A 427 -10.23 23.78 8.06
N SER A 428 -9.36 22.98 7.43
CA SER A 428 -9.25 22.94 5.96
C SER A 428 -10.54 22.41 5.33
N ASN A 429 -11.13 21.36 5.91
CA ASN A 429 -12.39 20.79 5.45
C ASN A 429 -13.57 21.79 5.55
N GLU A 430 -13.69 22.51 6.67
CA GLU A 430 -14.70 23.58 6.80
C GLU A 430 -14.43 24.77 5.87
N ARG A 431 -13.17 25.06 5.55
CA ARG A 431 -12.81 26.06 4.54
C ARG A 431 -13.24 25.62 3.14
N GLU A 432 -12.95 24.39 2.73
CA GLU A 432 -13.38 23.83 1.43
C GLU A 432 -14.90 23.92 1.24
N LYS A 433 -15.68 23.57 2.28
CA LYS A 433 -17.15 23.65 2.26
C LYS A 433 -17.67 25.07 2.07
N ARG A 434 -17.03 26.06 2.71
CA ARG A 434 -17.41 27.48 2.55
C ARG A 434 -17.05 28.00 1.17
N GLN A 435 -15.84 27.66 0.71
CA GLN A 435 -15.37 28.03 -0.62
C GLN A 435 -16.29 27.47 -1.71
N THR A 436 -16.75 26.22 -1.58
CA THR A 436 -17.70 25.62 -2.53
C THR A 436 -18.99 26.45 -2.67
N VAL A 437 -19.53 27.00 -1.58
CA VAL A 437 -20.73 27.84 -1.64
C VAL A 437 -20.42 29.16 -2.37
N GLU A 438 -19.29 29.79 -2.06
CA GLU A 438 -18.86 31.04 -2.70
C GLU A 438 -18.58 30.84 -4.20
N ASP A 439 -17.84 29.79 -4.57
CA ASP A 439 -17.52 29.45 -5.95
C ASP A 439 -18.78 29.17 -6.78
N LEU A 440 -19.77 28.49 -6.20
CA LEU A 440 -21.05 28.23 -6.86
C LEU A 440 -21.89 29.51 -7.03
N ILE A 441 -21.93 30.39 -6.02
CA ILE A 441 -22.60 31.70 -6.13
C ILE A 441 -21.97 32.53 -7.25
N GLU A 442 -20.65 32.61 -7.28
CA GLU A 442 -19.91 33.37 -8.29
C GLU A 442 -20.13 32.78 -9.68
N CYS A 443 -20.01 31.48 -9.81
CA CYS A 443 -20.13 30.81 -11.09
C CYS A 443 -21.54 30.82 -11.68
N LEU A 444 -22.56 30.52 -10.86
CA LEU A 444 -23.96 30.50 -11.30
C LEU A 444 -24.57 31.90 -11.35
N ASN A 445 -23.84 32.91 -10.85
CA ASN A 445 -24.32 34.28 -10.68
C ASN A 445 -25.66 34.33 -9.92
N ASP A 446 -25.82 33.41 -8.96
CA ASP A 446 -27.04 33.23 -8.18
C ASP A 446 -26.78 33.45 -6.69
N THR A 447 -27.11 34.66 -6.24
CA THR A 447 -26.99 35.06 -4.83
C THR A 447 -28.02 34.40 -3.90
N SER A 448 -28.98 33.64 -4.43
CA SER A 448 -29.96 32.89 -3.63
C SER A 448 -29.40 31.57 -3.09
N ILE A 449 -28.30 31.08 -3.68
CA ILE A 449 -27.60 29.90 -3.20
C ILE A 449 -27.05 30.19 -1.80
N SER A 450 -27.41 29.34 -0.84
CA SER A 450 -26.94 29.44 0.53
C SER A 450 -26.77 28.06 1.13
N ALA A 451 -26.05 27.94 2.24
CA ALA A 451 -25.86 26.67 2.96
C ALA A 451 -27.18 26.01 3.45
N ASN A 452 -28.31 26.71 3.37
CA ASN A 452 -29.62 26.27 3.87
C ASN A 452 -30.60 25.85 2.77
N VAL A 453 -30.20 25.84 1.49
CA VAL A 453 -31.06 25.38 0.41
C VAL A 453 -31.39 23.89 0.57
N ASP A 454 -32.63 23.54 0.22
CA ASP A 454 -33.15 22.18 0.20
C ASP A 454 -33.00 21.52 -1.18
N GLU A 455 -33.01 22.32 -2.24
CA GLU A 455 -32.74 21.89 -3.61
C GLU A 455 -31.63 22.74 -4.23
N LEU A 456 -30.67 22.07 -4.86
CA LEU A 456 -29.60 22.71 -5.62
C LEU A 456 -29.58 22.12 -7.03
N ILE A 457 -29.80 22.98 -8.01
CA ILE A 457 -29.72 22.63 -9.43
C ILE A 457 -28.59 23.45 -10.03
N ILE A 458 -27.58 22.75 -10.55
CA ILE A 458 -26.51 23.36 -11.34
C ILE A 458 -26.92 23.20 -12.80
N THR A 459 -27.29 24.31 -13.44
CA THR A 459 -27.79 24.31 -14.82
C THR A 459 -26.69 23.93 -15.81
N GLY A 460 -27.09 23.35 -16.95
CA GLY A 460 -26.18 22.74 -17.92
C GLY A 460 -25.16 23.73 -18.50
N GLY A 461 -23.92 23.28 -18.65
CA GLY A 461 -22.86 24.08 -19.28
C GLY A 461 -22.15 25.10 -18.36
N HIS A 462 -22.47 25.12 -17.07
CA HIS A 462 -21.90 26.08 -16.13
C HIS A 462 -20.70 25.51 -15.34
N CYS A 463 -19.86 26.40 -14.82
CA CYS A 463 -18.79 26.10 -13.84
C CYS A 463 -17.65 25.19 -14.31
N ASN A 464 -17.24 25.34 -15.57
CA ASN A 464 -16.29 24.45 -16.21
C ASN A 464 -14.79 24.80 -16.04
N GLU A 465 -14.46 26.03 -15.64
CA GLU A 465 -13.05 26.51 -15.68
C GLU A 465 -12.49 26.95 -14.31
N ASN A 466 -13.33 27.49 -13.43
CA ASN A 466 -12.84 28.16 -12.22
C ASN A 466 -12.82 27.27 -10.97
N ILE A 467 -13.46 26.10 -11.01
CA ILE A 467 -13.64 25.24 -9.85
C ILE A 467 -12.87 23.94 -10.07
N THR A 468 -11.95 23.63 -9.16
CA THR A 468 -11.20 22.37 -9.17
C THR A 468 -11.76 21.38 -8.15
N THR A 469 -12.16 21.84 -6.97
CA THR A 469 -12.68 20.99 -5.90
C THR A 469 -14.05 21.48 -5.45
N ILE A 470 -15.00 20.55 -5.33
CA ILE A 470 -16.33 20.81 -4.79
C ILE A 470 -16.59 19.91 -3.58
N HIS A 471 -16.94 20.54 -2.47
CA HIS A 471 -17.37 19.88 -1.26
C HIS A 471 -18.76 20.34 -0.84
N PHE A 472 -19.78 19.56 -1.22
CA PHE A 472 -21.18 19.85 -0.92
C PHE A 472 -21.54 19.77 0.58
N GLY A 473 -20.64 19.29 1.45
CA GLY A 473 -20.86 19.19 2.90
C GLY A 473 -21.22 20.50 3.61
N GLY A 474 -21.07 21.65 2.93
CA GLY A 474 -21.56 22.95 3.38
C GLY A 474 -23.10 23.08 3.37
N PHE A 475 -23.80 22.37 2.49
CA PHE A 475 -25.24 22.47 2.31
C PHE A 475 -26.02 21.55 3.26
N LYS A 476 -26.05 21.89 4.55
CA LYS A 476 -26.54 20.98 5.61
C LYS A 476 -28.01 20.58 5.50
N LYS A 477 -28.83 21.36 4.79
CA LYS A 477 -30.26 21.13 4.57
C LYS A 477 -30.61 20.57 3.18
N LEU A 478 -29.59 20.30 2.37
CA LEU A 478 -29.78 19.86 1.00
C LEU A 478 -30.44 18.49 0.98
N LYS A 479 -31.53 18.38 0.23
CA LYS A 479 -32.30 17.16 -0.02
C LYS A 479 -32.08 16.65 -1.43
N ASN A 480 -32.11 17.55 -2.41
CA ASN A 480 -31.98 17.22 -3.82
C ASN A 480 -30.80 17.94 -4.43
N LEU A 481 -29.86 17.19 -4.98
CA LEU A 481 -28.78 17.71 -5.81
C LEU A 481 -28.97 17.24 -7.25
N THR A 482 -29.12 18.19 -8.16
CA THR A 482 -29.13 17.93 -9.59
C THR A 482 -28.01 18.73 -10.25
N ILE A 483 -27.16 18.05 -10.99
CA ILE A 483 -26.14 18.67 -11.84
C ILE A 483 -26.53 18.34 -13.27
N GLU A 484 -26.86 19.33 -14.07
CA GLU A 484 -27.24 19.12 -15.46
C GLU A 484 -26.00 18.91 -16.35
N GLU A 485 -26.26 18.45 -17.57
CA GLU A 485 -25.25 18.07 -18.55
C GLU A 485 -24.17 19.13 -18.83
N ASN A 486 -22.96 18.68 -19.19
CA ASN A 486 -21.83 19.54 -19.59
C ASN A 486 -21.39 20.56 -18.53
N SER A 487 -21.72 20.32 -17.25
CA SER A 487 -21.37 21.19 -16.13
C SER A 487 -20.13 20.68 -15.41
N LEU A 488 -19.45 21.55 -14.67
CA LEU A 488 -18.36 21.19 -13.76
C LEU A 488 -17.26 20.31 -14.38
N MET A 489 -17.02 20.43 -15.68
CA MET A 489 -16.13 19.55 -16.44
C MET A 489 -14.68 19.59 -15.92
N GLY A 490 -14.22 20.73 -15.40
CA GLY A 490 -12.87 20.93 -14.86
C GLY A 490 -12.69 20.55 -13.38
N VAL A 491 -13.75 20.08 -12.70
CA VAL A 491 -13.65 19.67 -11.29
C VAL A 491 -13.06 18.27 -11.20
N ASN A 492 -12.00 18.12 -10.38
CA ASN A 492 -11.29 16.86 -10.17
C ASN A 492 -11.57 16.23 -8.79
N VAL A 493 -12.13 16.96 -7.84
CA VAL A 493 -12.48 16.41 -6.53
C VAL A 493 -13.94 16.74 -6.19
N VAL A 494 -14.76 15.71 -6.05
CA VAL A 494 -16.19 15.85 -5.74
C VAL A 494 -16.49 15.11 -4.44
N LYS A 495 -16.88 15.85 -3.40
CA LYS A 495 -17.15 15.32 -2.06
C LYS A 495 -18.60 15.61 -1.64
N LEU A 496 -19.35 14.55 -1.36
CA LEU A 496 -20.62 14.59 -0.65
C LEU A 496 -20.44 13.86 0.68
N ASP A 497 -20.07 14.60 1.72
CA ASP A 497 -19.75 14.06 3.04
C ASP A 497 -20.70 14.61 4.11
N GLY A 498 -21.38 13.70 4.82
CA GLY A 498 -22.13 14.03 6.02
C GLY A 498 -23.45 14.78 5.77
N LEU A 499 -23.99 14.72 4.55
CA LEU A 499 -25.26 15.32 4.19
C LEU A 499 -26.43 14.43 4.66
N LYS A 500 -26.91 14.71 5.88
CA LYS A 500 -27.89 13.85 6.56
C LYS A 500 -29.29 13.94 5.98
N GLU A 501 -29.66 15.06 5.35
CA GLU A 501 -30.98 15.28 4.75
C GLU A 501 -31.01 14.99 3.24
N LEU A 502 -29.86 14.66 2.63
CA LEU A 502 -29.77 14.40 1.21
C LEU A 502 -30.51 13.11 0.86
N GLU A 503 -31.49 13.21 -0.03
CA GLU A 503 -32.39 12.14 -0.47
C GLU A 503 -32.09 11.71 -1.90
N ARG A 504 -31.75 12.65 -2.80
CA ARG A 504 -31.54 12.38 -4.22
C ARG A 504 -30.31 13.10 -4.76
N VAL A 505 -29.48 12.36 -5.51
CA VAL A 505 -28.35 12.90 -6.28
C VAL A 505 -28.49 12.47 -7.72
N VAL A 506 -28.57 13.44 -8.63
CA VAL A 506 -28.56 13.22 -10.07
C VAL A 506 -27.44 14.02 -10.70
N ILE A 507 -26.55 13.32 -11.40
CA ILE A 507 -25.45 13.91 -12.14
C ILE A 507 -25.71 13.68 -13.63
N GLY A 508 -25.75 14.75 -14.40
CA GLY A 508 -26.06 14.74 -15.82
C GLY A 508 -24.89 14.27 -16.68
N GLU A 509 -25.16 14.13 -17.97
CA GLU A 509 -24.20 13.62 -18.93
C GLU A 509 -22.99 14.56 -19.10
N ASN A 510 -21.83 13.99 -19.43
CA ASN A 510 -20.59 14.73 -19.72
C ASN A 510 -20.12 15.66 -18.58
N THR A 511 -20.51 15.36 -17.34
CA THR A 511 -20.08 16.10 -16.14
C THR A 511 -18.78 15.53 -15.60
N PHE A 512 -17.86 16.37 -15.10
CA PHE A 512 -16.58 15.94 -14.49
C PHE A 512 -15.66 15.13 -15.44
N THR A 513 -15.47 15.60 -16.68
CA THR A 513 -14.82 14.84 -17.76
C THR A 513 -13.37 15.20 -18.05
N ARG A 514 -12.91 16.42 -17.73
CA ARG A 514 -11.60 16.91 -18.23
C ARG A 514 -10.42 16.38 -17.42
N GLU A 515 -10.58 16.26 -16.11
CA GLU A 515 -9.51 15.99 -15.16
C GLU A 515 -9.58 14.59 -14.56
N ASN A 516 -8.41 14.05 -14.19
CA ASN A 516 -8.35 12.85 -13.36
C ASN A 516 -8.73 13.21 -11.93
N GLY A 517 -9.64 12.44 -11.34
CA GLY A 517 -10.30 12.87 -10.11
C GLY A 517 -10.77 11.79 -9.16
N SER A 518 -11.37 12.25 -8.05
CA SER A 518 -11.97 11.40 -7.03
C SER A 518 -13.39 11.82 -6.69
N PHE A 519 -14.30 10.84 -6.70
CA PHE A 519 -15.68 11.00 -6.28
C PHE A 519 -15.90 10.28 -4.94
N VAL A 520 -16.29 11.03 -3.92
CA VAL A 520 -16.50 10.52 -2.57
C VAL A 520 -17.91 10.86 -2.10
N LEU A 521 -18.72 9.83 -1.90
CA LEU A 521 -20.06 9.93 -1.33
C LEU A 521 -20.12 9.12 -0.04
N LYS A 522 -20.10 9.81 1.10
CA LYS A 522 -20.03 9.16 2.40
C LYS A 522 -20.91 9.80 3.47
N GLY A 523 -21.43 8.97 4.36
CA GLY A 523 -22.16 9.43 5.55
C GLY A 523 -23.48 10.16 5.24
N CYS A 524 -24.06 9.95 4.05
CA CYS A 524 -25.35 10.50 3.66
C CYS A 524 -26.45 9.50 4.08
N SER A 525 -26.99 9.70 5.28
CA SER A 525 -27.84 8.69 5.94
C SER A 525 -29.25 8.55 5.36
N SER A 526 -29.73 9.56 4.63
CA SER A 526 -31.08 9.60 4.07
C SER A 526 -31.11 9.42 2.55
N LEU A 527 -29.95 9.23 1.92
CA LEU A 527 -29.84 9.16 0.47
C LEU A 527 -30.55 7.89 -0.01
N ARG A 528 -31.47 8.05 -0.97
CA ARG A 528 -32.29 6.99 -1.56
C ARG A 528 -31.87 6.68 -2.99
N GLU A 529 -31.49 7.70 -3.75
CA GLU A 529 -31.22 7.57 -5.17
C GLU A 529 -29.89 8.25 -5.54
N LEU A 530 -29.04 7.50 -6.23
CA LEU A 530 -27.85 8.00 -6.91
C LEU A 530 -27.94 7.64 -8.39
N ARG A 531 -28.07 8.66 -9.24
CA ARG A 531 -28.01 8.52 -10.70
C ARG A 531 -26.85 9.32 -11.28
N ILE A 532 -26.06 8.67 -12.10
CA ILE A 532 -24.93 9.25 -12.82
C ILE A 532 -25.17 9.05 -14.31
N GLY A 533 -25.21 10.14 -15.07
CA GLY A 533 -25.45 10.14 -16.51
C GLY A 533 -24.24 9.71 -17.33
N ASP A 534 -24.45 9.53 -18.63
CA ASP A 534 -23.45 9.03 -19.57
C ASP A 534 -22.20 9.94 -19.65
N ASN A 535 -21.04 9.30 -19.79
CA ASN A 535 -19.71 9.88 -19.83
C ASN A 535 -19.36 10.73 -18.59
N ALA A 536 -20.15 10.69 -17.52
CA ALA A 536 -19.80 11.41 -16.31
C ALA A 536 -18.63 10.72 -15.61
N PHE A 537 -17.70 11.51 -15.05
CA PHE A 537 -16.52 11.00 -14.34
C PHE A 537 -15.65 10.03 -15.16
N GLU A 538 -15.64 10.14 -16.50
CA GLU A 538 -14.94 9.22 -17.41
C GLU A 538 -13.49 8.94 -16.98
N ARG A 539 -12.76 10.00 -16.59
CA ARG A 539 -11.32 9.95 -16.24
C ARG A 539 -11.05 9.83 -14.74
N PHE A 540 -12.09 9.69 -13.91
CA PHE A 540 -11.89 9.61 -12.47
C PHE A 540 -11.23 8.28 -12.10
N THR A 541 -10.24 8.37 -11.22
CA THR A 541 -9.45 7.22 -10.77
C THR A 541 -9.98 6.61 -9.48
N LYS A 542 -10.88 7.32 -8.77
CA LYS A 542 -11.42 6.86 -7.50
C LYS A 542 -12.93 7.09 -7.37
N LEU A 543 -13.63 6.03 -6.99
CA LEU A 543 -15.05 6.02 -6.60
C LEU A 543 -15.19 5.46 -5.17
N GLU A 544 -15.71 6.24 -4.23
CA GLU A 544 -15.91 5.81 -2.85
C GLU A 544 -17.36 6.03 -2.39
N LEU A 545 -18.11 4.93 -2.25
CA LEU A 545 -19.46 4.91 -1.70
C LEU A 545 -19.44 4.23 -0.32
N LYS A 546 -19.66 4.98 0.77
CA LYS A 546 -19.58 4.44 2.15
C LYS A 546 -20.66 4.99 3.08
N LYS A 547 -21.17 4.12 3.96
CA LYS A 547 -22.16 4.48 5.00
C LYS A 547 -23.43 5.13 4.40
N LEU A 548 -24.04 4.44 3.45
CA LEU A 548 -25.28 4.85 2.76
C LEU A 548 -26.41 3.87 3.10
N PRO A 549 -26.96 3.89 4.34
CA PRO A 549 -27.86 2.85 4.84
C PRO A 549 -29.26 2.88 4.23
N MET A 550 -29.67 4.00 3.63
CA MET A 550 -31.00 4.19 3.05
C MET A 550 -31.03 4.16 1.52
N LEU A 551 -29.89 3.91 0.87
CA LEU A 551 -29.77 3.91 -0.59
C LEU A 551 -30.60 2.76 -1.15
N GLU A 552 -31.51 3.08 -2.07
CA GLU A 552 -32.46 2.18 -2.70
C GLU A 552 -32.05 1.90 -4.15
N GLU A 553 -31.56 2.90 -4.87
CA GLU A 553 -31.18 2.79 -6.29
C GLU A 553 -29.78 3.35 -6.57
N VAL A 554 -28.97 2.59 -7.31
CA VAL A 554 -27.69 3.03 -7.87
C VAL A 554 -27.71 2.81 -9.38
N GLU A 555 -27.66 3.91 -10.12
CA GLU A 555 -27.56 3.90 -11.58
C GLU A 555 -26.31 4.67 -12.01
N ILE A 556 -25.44 3.98 -12.74
CA ILE A 556 -24.28 4.56 -13.40
C ILE A 556 -24.49 4.41 -14.90
N GLY A 557 -24.42 5.51 -15.63
CA GLY A 557 -24.57 5.55 -17.08
C GLY A 557 -23.40 4.91 -17.82
N ARG A 558 -23.31 5.20 -19.11
CA ARG A 558 -22.29 4.66 -20.02
C ARG A 558 -20.94 5.38 -19.86
N ASN A 559 -19.85 4.69 -20.17
CA ASN A 559 -18.47 5.22 -20.20
C ASN A 559 -18.08 6.02 -18.96
N CYS A 560 -18.57 5.63 -17.79
CA CYS A 560 -18.25 6.28 -16.52
C CYS A 560 -17.07 5.58 -15.85
N PHE A 561 -16.25 6.35 -15.13
CA PHE A 561 -15.21 5.81 -14.22
C PHE A 561 -14.22 4.83 -14.89
N GLY A 562 -13.77 5.12 -16.12
CA GLY A 562 -12.91 4.21 -16.88
C GLY A 562 -11.61 3.85 -16.17
N GLU A 563 -11.06 4.78 -15.40
CA GLU A 563 -9.78 4.66 -14.70
C GLU A 563 -9.86 4.10 -13.27
N VAL A 564 -11.05 3.71 -12.80
CA VAL A 564 -11.24 3.11 -11.46
C VAL A 564 -10.88 1.63 -11.48
N ASP A 565 -10.04 1.22 -10.53
CA ASP A 565 -9.54 -0.16 -10.37
C ASP A 565 -10.23 -0.95 -9.24
N ALA A 566 -11.12 -0.32 -8.47
CA ALA A 566 -11.78 -0.98 -7.34
C ALA A 566 -13.22 -0.48 -7.13
N VAL A 567 -14.17 -1.40 -7.26
CA VAL A 567 -15.59 -1.20 -6.95
C VAL A 567 -16.00 -2.25 -5.92
N ASN A 568 -15.63 -1.98 -4.67
CA ASN A 568 -15.81 -2.88 -3.53
C ASN A 568 -16.84 -2.31 -2.56
N TRP A 569 -18.10 -2.61 -2.81
CA TRP A 569 -19.21 -2.07 -2.04
C TRP A 569 -19.67 -3.03 -0.95
N LYS A 570 -19.86 -2.49 0.26
CA LYS A 570 -20.21 -3.27 1.45
C LYS A 570 -21.28 -2.61 2.31
N GLY A 571 -22.26 -3.41 2.73
CA GLY A 571 -23.20 -3.05 3.79
C GLY A 571 -24.30 -2.06 3.40
N MET A 572 -24.62 -1.94 2.12
CA MET A 572 -25.75 -1.12 1.64
C MET A 572 -27.04 -1.95 1.70
N LYS A 573 -27.64 -1.99 2.89
CA LYS A 573 -28.71 -2.96 3.20
C LYS A 573 -30.03 -2.74 2.46
N LYS A 574 -30.28 -1.53 1.96
CA LYS A 574 -31.56 -1.15 1.33
C LYS A 574 -31.53 -1.10 -0.20
N VAL A 575 -30.36 -1.24 -0.82
CA VAL A 575 -30.23 -1.11 -2.27
C VAL A 575 -31.01 -2.26 -2.90
N GLU A 576 -31.94 -1.93 -3.80
CA GLU A 576 -32.82 -2.87 -4.50
C GLU A 576 -32.31 -3.13 -5.92
N SER A 577 -31.73 -2.12 -6.58
CA SER A 577 -31.25 -2.21 -7.95
C SER A 577 -29.88 -1.55 -8.11
N VAL A 578 -28.96 -2.25 -8.76
CA VAL A 578 -27.66 -1.73 -9.22
C VAL A 578 -27.60 -1.86 -10.73
N LYS A 579 -27.45 -0.73 -11.42
CA LYS A 579 -27.34 -0.65 -12.87
C LYS A 579 -26.05 0.05 -13.27
N ILE A 580 -25.24 -0.62 -14.07
CA ILE A 580 -23.99 -0.10 -14.62
C ILE A 580 -24.10 -0.09 -16.14
N GLY A 581 -23.93 1.08 -16.75
CA GLY A 581 -24.03 1.27 -18.19
C GLY A 581 -22.83 0.73 -18.96
N GLU A 582 -22.99 0.70 -20.28
CA GLU A 582 -21.99 0.21 -21.23
C GLU A 582 -20.65 0.95 -21.13
N GLY A 583 -19.53 0.22 -21.24
CA GLY A 583 -18.17 0.78 -21.24
C GLY A 583 -17.67 1.34 -19.91
N SER A 584 -18.51 1.32 -18.86
CA SER A 584 -18.15 1.84 -17.55
C SER A 584 -17.14 0.92 -16.84
N PHE A 585 -16.16 1.50 -16.14
CA PHE A 585 -15.08 0.78 -15.47
C PHE A 585 -14.24 -0.13 -16.41
N GLY A 586 -14.16 0.20 -17.69
CA GLY A 586 -13.54 -0.68 -18.70
C GLY A 586 -12.04 -0.47 -18.94
N ALA A 587 -11.45 0.68 -18.60
CA ALA A 587 -10.11 1.03 -19.10
C ALA A 587 -8.96 0.37 -18.32
N LYS A 588 -9.16 0.05 -17.03
CA LYS A 588 -8.15 -0.59 -16.17
C LYS A 588 -8.61 -1.95 -15.65
N GLY A 589 -7.63 -2.79 -15.32
CA GLY A 589 -7.85 -3.98 -14.52
C GLY A 589 -8.22 -3.60 -13.08
N GLY A 590 -8.97 -4.47 -12.41
CA GLY A 590 -9.54 -4.13 -11.13
C GLY A 590 -10.44 -5.20 -10.52
N SER A 591 -11.01 -4.86 -9.36
CA SER A 591 -11.87 -5.72 -8.57
C SER A 591 -13.29 -5.17 -8.45
N PHE A 592 -14.27 -6.03 -8.73
CA PHE A 592 -15.69 -5.77 -8.48
C PHE A 592 -16.19 -6.70 -7.39
N SER A 593 -16.67 -6.15 -6.27
CA SER A 593 -17.32 -6.94 -5.23
C SER A 593 -18.52 -6.25 -4.60
N VAL A 594 -19.57 -7.03 -4.39
CA VAL A 594 -20.79 -6.62 -3.69
C VAL A 594 -20.98 -7.53 -2.48
N GLN A 595 -20.91 -6.94 -1.28
CA GLN A 595 -20.96 -7.67 -0.02
C GLN A 595 -22.04 -7.14 0.94
N GLN A 596 -22.81 -8.04 1.55
CA GLN A 596 -23.80 -7.70 2.59
C GLN A 596 -24.94 -6.78 2.11
N PHE A 597 -25.43 -7.00 0.88
CA PHE A 597 -26.58 -6.29 0.32
C PHE A 597 -27.84 -7.09 0.61
N GLN A 598 -28.50 -6.76 1.72
CA GLN A 598 -29.61 -7.54 2.25
C GLN A 598 -30.92 -7.39 1.46
N ASN A 599 -31.04 -6.41 0.55
CA ASN A 599 -32.25 -6.16 -0.23
C ASN A 599 -32.01 -6.10 -1.75
N LEU A 600 -30.79 -6.37 -2.24
CA LEU A 600 -30.49 -6.27 -3.67
C LEU A 600 -31.35 -7.30 -4.42
N ILE A 601 -32.14 -6.83 -5.38
CA ILE A 601 -33.07 -7.62 -6.21
C ILE A 601 -32.45 -7.83 -7.60
N GLU A 602 -31.94 -6.76 -8.20
CA GLU A 602 -31.44 -6.76 -9.57
C GLU A 602 -30.02 -6.20 -9.66
N LEU A 603 -29.15 -6.94 -10.35
CA LEU A 603 -27.82 -6.48 -10.78
C LEU A 603 -27.75 -6.50 -12.30
N GLU A 604 -27.64 -5.33 -12.90
CA GLU A 604 -27.55 -5.13 -14.36
C GLU A 604 -26.20 -4.48 -14.71
N ILE A 605 -25.42 -5.15 -15.55
CA ILE A 605 -24.13 -4.68 -16.05
C ILE A 605 -24.21 -4.63 -17.57
N GLY A 606 -23.98 -3.46 -18.15
CA GLY A 606 -24.04 -3.19 -19.59
C GLY A 606 -22.84 -3.75 -20.35
N ASN A 607 -22.88 -3.67 -21.68
CA ASN A 607 -21.81 -4.17 -22.55
C ASN A 607 -20.47 -3.52 -22.25
N ASP A 608 -19.37 -4.27 -22.40
CA ASP A 608 -18.00 -3.80 -22.24
C ASP A 608 -17.68 -3.18 -20.86
N ALA A 609 -18.62 -3.22 -19.90
CA ALA A 609 -18.41 -2.74 -18.55
C ALA A 609 -17.51 -3.72 -17.79
N PHE A 610 -16.58 -3.18 -17.00
CA PHE A 610 -15.59 -3.97 -16.28
C PHE A 610 -14.78 -4.93 -17.19
N ALA A 611 -14.62 -4.62 -18.48
CA ALA A 611 -14.03 -5.54 -19.47
C ALA A 611 -12.67 -6.10 -19.03
N ASN A 612 -11.82 -5.24 -18.45
CA ASN A 612 -10.46 -5.60 -18.04
C ASN A 612 -10.35 -6.10 -16.60
N PHE A 613 -11.44 -6.11 -15.81
CA PHE A 613 -11.40 -6.54 -14.42
C PHE A 613 -11.06 -8.03 -14.30
N ASP A 614 -10.29 -8.37 -13.26
CA ASP A 614 -9.77 -9.72 -13.01
C ASP A 614 -10.41 -10.41 -11.79
N HIS A 615 -11.18 -9.65 -11.00
CA HIS A 615 -11.91 -10.15 -9.85
C HIS A 615 -13.40 -9.77 -9.89
N PHE A 616 -14.26 -10.77 -9.66
CA PHE A 616 -15.71 -10.63 -9.52
C PHE A 616 -16.18 -11.43 -8.31
N SER A 617 -16.92 -10.81 -7.38
CA SER A 617 -17.46 -11.50 -6.21
C SER A 617 -18.79 -10.94 -5.75
N LEU A 618 -19.74 -11.85 -5.50
CA LEU A 618 -21.01 -11.57 -4.84
C LEU A 618 -21.09 -12.39 -3.54
N SER A 619 -21.30 -11.73 -2.40
CA SER A 619 -21.37 -12.42 -1.10
C SER A 619 -22.42 -11.80 -0.18
N ASP A 620 -23.16 -12.66 0.54
CA ASP A 620 -24.22 -12.21 1.46
C ASP A 620 -25.22 -11.25 0.78
N VAL A 621 -25.79 -11.71 -0.34
CA VAL A 621 -26.81 -11.01 -1.14
C VAL A 621 -28.10 -11.85 -1.27
N PRO A 622 -28.79 -12.16 -0.15
CA PRO A 622 -29.81 -13.19 -0.09
C PRO A 622 -31.10 -12.89 -0.88
N GLN A 623 -31.33 -11.63 -1.25
CA GLN A 623 -32.55 -11.23 -1.97
C GLN A 623 -32.37 -11.15 -3.50
N LEU A 624 -31.16 -11.38 -4.00
CA LEU A 624 -30.83 -11.20 -5.41
C LEU A 624 -31.66 -12.17 -6.26
N SER A 625 -32.50 -11.62 -7.15
CA SER A 625 -33.40 -12.39 -8.02
C SER A 625 -32.96 -12.42 -9.47
N SER A 626 -32.30 -11.36 -9.96
CA SER A 626 -31.85 -11.27 -11.36
C SER A 626 -30.42 -10.76 -11.44
N VAL A 627 -29.61 -11.46 -12.24
CA VAL A 627 -28.27 -11.02 -12.64
C VAL A 627 -28.23 -10.97 -14.17
N SER A 628 -27.93 -9.81 -14.72
CA SER A 628 -27.75 -9.58 -16.15
C SER A 628 -26.39 -8.97 -16.41
N ILE A 629 -25.55 -9.69 -17.16
CA ILE A 629 -24.21 -9.26 -17.57
C ILE A 629 -24.20 -9.12 -19.09
N GLY A 630 -23.85 -7.94 -19.58
CA GLY A 630 -23.74 -7.59 -20.99
C GLY A 630 -22.60 -8.31 -21.71
N ASN A 631 -22.34 -7.90 -22.96
CA ASN A 631 -21.28 -8.50 -23.78
C ASN A 631 -19.89 -8.09 -23.26
N ASN A 632 -18.87 -8.92 -23.49
CA ASN A 632 -17.45 -8.60 -23.27
C ASN A 632 -17.07 -8.10 -21.85
N CYS A 633 -17.86 -8.42 -20.83
CA CYS A 633 -17.62 -8.02 -19.45
C CYS A 633 -16.66 -8.99 -18.77
N PHE A 634 -15.82 -8.50 -17.84
CA PHE A 634 -15.00 -9.36 -16.96
C PHE A 634 -14.11 -10.38 -17.69
N GLN A 635 -13.47 -9.99 -18.79
CA GLN A 635 -12.77 -10.93 -19.68
C GLN A 635 -11.60 -11.66 -18.99
N ASN A 636 -10.99 -11.04 -17.98
CA ASN A 636 -9.83 -11.57 -17.26
C ASN A 636 -10.19 -12.32 -15.97
N VAL A 637 -11.48 -12.41 -15.62
CA VAL A 637 -11.94 -13.14 -14.43
C VAL A 637 -11.81 -14.64 -14.65
N ASN A 638 -11.18 -15.33 -13.69
CA ASN A 638 -11.00 -16.79 -13.72
C ASN A 638 -11.93 -17.53 -12.76
N LYS A 639 -12.72 -16.82 -11.96
CA LYS A 639 -13.56 -17.41 -10.93
C LYS A 639 -14.89 -16.68 -10.82
N VAL A 640 -15.98 -17.42 -10.99
CA VAL A 640 -17.35 -16.93 -10.84
C VAL A 640 -18.13 -17.90 -9.97
N GLU A 641 -18.67 -17.40 -8.87
CA GLU A 641 -19.40 -18.20 -7.88
C GLU A 641 -20.75 -17.55 -7.55
N PHE A 642 -21.83 -18.30 -7.79
CA PHE A 642 -23.18 -18.01 -7.33
C PHE A 642 -23.55 -19.06 -6.29
N ILE A 643 -23.28 -18.78 -5.01
CA ILE A 643 -23.43 -19.75 -3.92
C ILE A 643 -24.43 -19.25 -2.88
N GLY A 644 -25.45 -20.07 -2.57
CA GLY A 644 -26.41 -19.79 -1.51
C GLY A 644 -27.36 -18.63 -1.83
N LEU A 645 -27.63 -18.38 -3.11
CA LEU A 645 -28.54 -17.32 -3.56
C LEU A 645 -29.96 -17.88 -3.64
N GLU A 646 -30.63 -17.93 -2.49
CA GLU A 646 -31.94 -18.56 -2.35
C GLU A 646 -33.05 -17.89 -3.17
N LYS A 647 -32.94 -16.60 -3.52
CA LYS A 647 -33.97 -15.91 -4.31
C LYS A 647 -33.65 -15.74 -5.79
N LEU A 648 -32.49 -16.23 -6.24
CA LEU A 648 -32.04 -16.04 -7.61
C LEU A 648 -32.98 -16.78 -8.56
N GLU A 649 -33.63 -16.06 -9.47
CA GLU A 649 -34.59 -16.61 -10.46
C GLU A 649 -34.00 -16.66 -11.86
N SER A 650 -33.17 -15.69 -12.24
CA SER A 650 -32.58 -15.62 -13.58
C SER A 650 -31.13 -15.16 -13.58
N VAL A 651 -30.30 -15.83 -14.37
CA VAL A 651 -28.93 -15.40 -14.69
C VAL A 651 -28.79 -15.31 -16.19
N THR A 652 -28.42 -14.13 -16.69
CA THR A 652 -28.14 -13.87 -18.11
C THR A 652 -26.73 -13.35 -18.25
N ILE A 653 -25.93 -14.02 -19.08
CA ILE A 653 -24.55 -13.65 -19.42
C ILE A 653 -24.48 -13.59 -20.93
N GLN A 654 -24.23 -12.41 -21.49
CA GLN A 654 -24.14 -12.20 -22.93
C GLN A 654 -22.73 -12.48 -23.47
N ARG A 655 -22.58 -12.36 -24.78
CA ARG A 655 -21.47 -12.89 -25.57
C ARG A 655 -20.11 -12.40 -25.10
N GLY A 656 -19.13 -13.30 -25.04
CA GLY A 656 -17.73 -12.96 -24.79
C GLY A 656 -17.44 -12.46 -23.38
N SER A 657 -18.38 -12.64 -22.44
CA SER A 657 -18.18 -12.29 -21.03
C SER A 657 -17.52 -13.43 -20.27
N PHE A 658 -16.71 -13.10 -19.27
CA PHE A 658 -15.96 -14.08 -18.47
C PHE A 658 -15.15 -15.06 -19.33
N LEU A 659 -14.38 -14.58 -20.32
CA LEU A 659 -13.54 -15.44 -21.17
C LEU A 659 -12.59 -16.31 -20.33
N GLY A 660 -12.00 -15.71 -19.29
CA GLY A 660 -10.90 -16.29 -18.53
C GLY A 660 -9.56 -15.95 -19.17
N ASN A 661 -8.52 -15.84 -18.37
CA ASN A 661 -7.18 -15.48 -18.84
C ASN A 661 -6.37 -16.75 -19.18
N GLU A 662 -6.18 -17.04 -20.46
CA GLU A 662 -5.34 -18.17 -20.93
C GLU A 662 -3.87 -18.03 -20.50
N ASN A 663 -3.41 -16.79 -20.33
CA ASN A 663 -2.05 -16.41 -19.96
C ASN A 663 -1.91 -16.09 -18.48
N ALA A 664 -2.84 -16.52 -17.61
CA ALA A 664 -2.66 -16.44 -16.18
C ALA A 664 -1.51 -17.36 -15.73
N THR A 665 -0.28 -16.96 -16.03
CA THR A 665 0.90 -17.38 -15.30
C THR A 665 0.66 -17.05 -13.84
N VAL A 666 0.78 -18.08 -13.02
CA VAL A 666 0.61 -18.11 -11.55
C VAL A 666 1.01 -16.80 -10.89
N SER A 667 0.03 -15.90 -10.73
CA SER A 667 0.18 -14.63 -10.00
C SER A 667 -0.85 -14.49 -8.89
N SER A 668 -1.81 -15.42 -8.80
CA SER A 668 -2.73 -15.57 -7.66
C SER A 668 -2.85 -17.05 -7.29
N MET A 669 -1.92 -17.51 -6.46
CA MET A 669 -1.81 -18.89 -6.02
C MET A 669 -2.80 -19.15 -4.87
N HIS A 670 -3.93 -19.78 -5.16
CA HIS A 670 -4.66 -20.62 -4.21
C HIS A 670 -4.37 -22.09 -4.57
N LEU A 671 -3.50 -22.74 -3.81
CA LEU A 671 -3.23 -24.18 -3.91
C LEU A 671 -3.72 -24.88 -2.64
N LYS A 672 -4.92 -25.49 -2.72
CA LYS A 672 -5.26 -26.64 -1.88
C LYS A 672 -4.58 -27.90 -2.44
N PRO A 673 -4.01 -28.80 -1.61
CA PRO A 673 -3.21 -29.90 -2.11
C PRO A 673 -4.03 -31.14 -2.51
N MET A 674 -3.50 -31.81 -3.54
CA MET A 674 -3.81 -33.13 -4.11
C MET A 674 -5.00 -33.25 -5.09
N GLY A 675 -4.62 -33.06 -6.36
CA GLY A 675 -5.36 -33.39 -7.57
C GLY A 675 -4.85 -32.45 -8.67
N VAL A 676 -3.90 -32.89 -9.49
CA VAL A 676 -3.38 -32.07 -10.60
C VAL A 676 -4.53 -31.60 -11.47
N MET A 677 -4.70 -30.29 -11.66
CA MET A 677 -5.14 -29.67 -12.92
C MET A 677 -4.97 -28.15 -12.83
N ILE A 678 -4.12 -27.62 -13.71
CA ILE A 678 -4.19 -26.36 -14.48
C ILE A 678 -5.09 -25.25 -13.87
N VAL A 679 -4.59 -24.00 -13.83
CA VAL A 679 -5.39 -22.79 -13.51
C VAL A 679 -6.56 -22.72 -14.50
N ASN A 680 -7.65 -23.32 -14.10
CA ASN A 680 -8.78 -23.64 -14.95
C ASN A 680 -9.90 -22.74 -14.48
N GLY A 681 -10.40 -21.86 -15.36
CA GLY A 681 -11.50 -20.99 -14.99
C GLY A 681 -12.63 -21.79 -14.33
N LEU A 682 -13.09 -21.32 -13.16
CA LEU A 682 -14.04 -22.00 -12.30
C LEU A 682 -15.36 -21.25 -12.30
N PHE A 683 -16.39 -21.91 -12.79
CA PHE A 683 -17.77 -21.43 -12.74
C PHE A 683 -18.57 -22.35 -11.81
N VAL A 684 -19.16 -21.80 -10.75
CA VAL A 684 -19.95 -22.55 -9.77
C VAL A 684 -21.30 -21.89 -9.55
N VAL A 685 -22.37 -22.68 -9.67
CA VAL A 685 -23.70 -22.35 -9.18
C VAL A 685 -24.08 -23.40 -8.16
N ARG A 686 -24.22 -23.02 -6.88
CA ARG A 686 -24.52 -23.96 -5.79
C ARG A 686 -25.61 -23.42 -4.86
N ASN A 687 -26.56 -24.27 -4.49
CA ASN A 687 -27.61 -23.94 -3.53
C ASN A 687 -28.43 -22.71 -3.98
N CYS A 688 -28.87 -22.72 -5.24
CA CYS A 688 -29.76 -21.70 -5.82
C CYS A 688 -31.09 -22.36 -6.21
N PRO A 689 -31.92 -22.78 -5.23
CA PRO A 689 -33.06 -23.66 -5.49
C PRO A 689 -34.18 -23.03 -6.33
N PHE A 690 -34.26 -21.70 -6.42
CA PHE A 690 -35.30 -20.99 -7.18
C PHE A 690 -34.84 -20.47 -8.55
N LEU A 691 -33.62 -20.79 -8.98
CA LEU A 691 -33.09 -20.37 -10.27
C LEU A 691 -33.86 -21.08 -11.38
N LYS A 692 -34.67 -20.33 -12.15
CA LYS A 692 -35.52 -20.85 -13.24
C LYS A 692 -34.82 -20.85 -14.58
N THR A 693 -34.16 -19.75 -14.92
CA THR A 693 -33.53 -19.56 -16.23
C THR A 693 -32.06 -19.20 -16.08
N MET A 694 -31.22 -19.89 -16.86
CA MET A 694 -29.82 -19.54 -16.99
C MET A 694 -29.46 -19.49 -18.47
N THR A 695 -29.03 -18.31 -18.93
CA THR A 695 -28.61 -18.07 -20.31
C THR A 695 -27.16 -17.61 -20.32
N VAL A 696 -26.33 -18.32 -21.06
CA VAL A 696 -24.93 -17.99 -21.33
C VAL A 696 -24.77 -17.96 -22.85
N ASP A 697 -24.47 -16.80 -23.41
CA ASP A 697 -24.36 -16.60 -24.86
C ASP A 697 -22.95 -16.93 -25.38
N ASP A 698 -22.82 -17.02 -26.71
CA ASP A 698 -21.64 -17.47 -27.45
C ASP A 698 -20.30 -16.93 -26.89
N ASP A 699 -19.24 -17.73 -27.01
CA ASP A 699 -17.87 -17.38 -26.67
C ASP A 699 -17.60 -17.04 -25.17
N SER A 700 -18.60 -17.11 -24.29
CA SER A 700 -18.44 -16.86 -22.84
C SER A 700 -17.85 -18.06 -22.11
N PHE A 701 -17.03 -17.85 -21.06
CA PHE A 701 -16.39 -18.95 -20.31
C PHE A 701 -15.57 -19.91 -21.19
N SER A 702 -15.00 -19.43 -22.30
CA SER A 702 -14.27 -20.26 -23.28
C SER A 702 -13.05 -20.96 -22.67
N HIS A 703 -12.34 -20.29 -21.75
CA HIS A 703 -11.12 -20.80 -21.11
C HIS A 703 -11.38 -21.42 -19.74
N TYR A 704 -12.63 -21.46 -19.29
CA TYR A 704 -13.01 -22.12 -18.06
C TYR A 704 -12.92 -23.64 -18.24
N LYS A 705 -12.39 -24.33 -17.23
CA LYS A 705 -12.33 -25.81 -17.27
C LYS A 705 -13.13 -26.52 -16.20
N VAL A 706 -13.79 -25.79 -15.31
CA VAL A 706 -14.74 -26.37 -14.39
C VAL A 706 -16.05 -25.59 -14.47
N CYS A 707 -17.13 -26.31 -14.73
CA CYS A 707 -18.48 -25.81 -14.60
C CYS A 707 -19.23 -26.74 -13.64
N GLU A 708 -19.53 -26.25 -12.43
CA GLU A 708 -20.26 -27.00 -11.42
C GLU A 708 -21.62 -26.37 -11.17
N ILE A 709 -22.68 -27.14 -11.38
CA ILE A 709 -24.06 -26.75 -11.05
C ILE A 709 -24.58 -27.78 -10.06
N GLU A 710 -24.85 -27.32 -8.83
CA GLU A 710 -25.22 -28.18 -7.71
C GLU A 710 -26.42 -27.65 -6.94
N ASN A 711 -27.40 -28.51 -6.67
CA ASN A 711 -28.59 -28.17 -5.87
C ASN A 711 -29.36 -26.94 -6.43
N VAL A 712 -29.76 -27.04 -7.70
CA VAL A 712 -30.50 -26.01 -8.45
C VAL A 712 -31.84 -26.59 -8.94
N GLN A 713 -32.69 -27.01 -7.99
CA GLN A 713 -33.91 -27.79 -8.25
C GLN A 713 -34.96 -27.05 -9.10
N GLY A 714 -34.97 -25.71 -9.05
CA GLY A 714 -35.92 -24.88 -9.79
C GLY A 714 -35.57 -24.62 -11.25
N LEU A 715 -34.46 -25.18 -11.77
CA LEU A 715 -33.96 -24.86 -13.10
C LEU A 715 -34.88 -25.42 -14.20
N GLU A 716 -35.62 -24.53 -14.87
CA GLU A 716 -36.56 -24.86 -15.93
C GLU A 716 -35.89 -24.86 -17.31
N SER A 717 -34.95 -23.93 -17.55
CA SER A 717 -34.27 -23.79 -18.84
C SER A 717 -32.82 -23.35 -18.65
N ILE A 718 -31.92 -24.05 -19.33
CA ILE A 718 -30.52 -23.65 -19.49
C ILE A 718 -30.20 -23.51 -20.98
N ALA A 719 -29.75 -22.32 -21.37
CA ALA A 719 -29.29 -22.02 -22.72
C ALA A 719 -27.80 -21.71 -22.68
N ILE A 720 -26.99 -22.50 -23.37
CA ILE A 720 -25.55 -22.33 -23.46
C ILE A 720 -25.18 -22.16 -24.94
N GLY A 721 -24.53 -21.04 -25.25
CA GLY A 721 -24.07 -20.67 -26.57
C GLY A 721 -22.89 -21.52 -27.05
N ARG A 722 -22.49 -21.28 -28.30
CA ARG A 722 -21.33 -21.92 -28.94
C ARG A 722 -20.04 -21.51 -28.24
N ASN A 723 -19.05 -22.41 -28.27
CA ASN A 723 -17.72 -22.23 -27.67
C ASN A 723 -17.68 -22.00 -26.16
N CYS A 724 -18.84 -21.98 -25.50
CA CYS A 724 -18.92 -21.86 -24.04
C CYS A 724 -18.44 -23.16 -23.39
N PHE A 725 -17.63 -23.04 -22.33
CA PHE A 725 -17.13 -24.19 -21.57
C PHE A 725 -16.47 -25.27 -22.45
N SER A 726 -15.89 -24.87 -23.60
CA SER A 726 -15.38 -25.79 -24.64
C SER A 726 -14.33 -26.78 -24.12
N SER A 727 -13.66 -26.42 -23.03
CA SER A 727 -12.62 -27.21 -22.39
C SER A 727 -12.95 -27.61 -20.94
N ALA A 728 -14.23 -27.51 -20.54
CA ALA A 728 -14.64 -27.72 -19.16
C ALA A 728 -15.23 -29.10 -18.84
N ASP A 729 -14.86 -29.58 -17.65
CA ASP A 729 -15.56 -30.67 -16.99
C ASP A 729 -16.89 -30.13 -16.45
N LEU A 730 -17.99 -30.46 -17.14
CA LEU A 730 -19.34 -30.14 -16.67
C LEU A 730 -19.76 -31.14 -15.59
N LYS A 731 -19.98 -30.63 -14.37
CA LYS A 731 -20.44 -31.39 -13.20
C LYS A 731 -21.84 -30.91 -12.81
N LEU A 732 -22.85 -31.69 -13.18
CA LEU A 732 -24.22 -31.50 -12.71
C LEU A 732 -24.45 -32.43 -11.52
N LYS A 733 -24.77 -31.87 -10.35
CA LYS A 733 -25.00 -32.62 -9.11
C LYS A 733 -26.34 -32.24 -8.49
N GLY A 734 -27.30 -33.15 -8.51
CA GLY A 734 -28.65 -32.91 -8.01
C GLY A 734 -29.66 -33.76 -8.76
N GLU A 735 -30.93 -33.68 -8.35
CA GLU A 735 -32.06 -34.23 -9.12
C GLU A 735 -32.40 -33.37 -10.34
#